data_AF-A0AAU4D2E9-F1
#
_entry.id   AF-A0AAU4D2E9-F1
#
_cell.length_a   1.000
_cell.length_b   1.000
_cell.length_c   1.000
_cell.angle_alpha   90.00
_cell.angle_beta   90.00
_cell.angle_gamma   90.00
#
_symmetry.space_group_name_H-M   'P 1'
#
loop_
_entity.id
_entity.type
_entity.pdbx_description
1 polymer ?
#
loop_
_entity_poly.entity_id
_entity_poly.type
_entity_poly.pdbx_seq_one_letter_code
_entity_poly.pdbx_strand_id
1 'polypeptide(L)'
;MSGAHGRRHAAGARRAAGNGRTGMPGGVPDAPGYVPGAPGYVPDEPGYVPSAPGYAPGTAEFAPDAPLYAPNPPDFGGDWPDLNATDGPGTGPGAGPGPGPGPGTGHPAPGSKGPRGGAPRGRIDFGTEITASLVVFLVALPLCIGVAVASGVPAELGIISGVIGGLVVGAVRGSTLQVSGPAAGLAALVAETVMEFGVAMLGVIVLFSGILQIVLGLVKLGRMFQAISLAVVQGMLAGIGLPLMFSQLYPMSDSKAPGTPLENMAGVPGLIADTVTNPQALIAAGLGIVTIVLSFMWKKVPGPVRKVPAALVAVGIGIAVASLPGVEVKTLQVGNLLASVDVPGAEQLSGLADAGIITAILTFTVIASAESLFTAAAVDRMHNGPRTRYNTELIAQGAGNTIAGVLGALPITAVVARSSANVQAGAKTRLSRTLHGLWLLAFALLLPQVLALIPISVLAGVLVHSGWKLFAPDEFPKMWRQDRGEFAVMTLTTLVITATALLEGVLFGLAAGVVLAALRMSQTVVRQHIEDDTAKVVMAGNATFLRLPKLIDALESAAASGKPRIRLDLLGVTHLDHACRSQVEEFVAQQRGAGLRVELLMPDLTDTGTTVPAAAEPVRDVAPDVGLDVALGRSNVERDSTEVWDYATVGSAAVGGMGQMPSGSGPGPTAEWFYLDTRPMPGAPESPPPLLRRGRDWAE
;
A
#
# COMPACT_ATOMS: atom_id res chain seq x y z
N MET A 1 25.75 9.39 -76.82
CA MET A 1 25.75 10.52 -77.78
C MET A 1 25.39 11.75 -76.99
N SER A 2 26.38 12.52 -76.54
CA SER A 2 26.82 13.83 -77.08
C SER A 2 25.71 14.90 -76.97
N GLY A 3 25.91 16.06 -76.36
CA GLY A 3 27.18 16.73 -76.10
C GLY A 3 27.09 17.96 -75.20
N ALA A 4 28.30 18.41 -74.89
CA ALA A 4 28.65 19.59 -74.11
C ALA A 4 28.67 20.87 -74.94
N HIS A 5 28.61 22.03 -74.29
CA HIS A 5 29.31 23.28 -74.60
C HIS A 5 28.92 24.31 -73.52
N GLY A 6 29.78 25.13 -72.92
CA GLY A 6 31.20 25.37 -73.09
C GLY A 6 31.57 26.73 -72.45
N ARG A 7 32.89 26.94 -72.38
CA ARG A 7 33.63 28.23 -72.30
C ARG A 7 34.10 28.74 -70.93
N ARG A 8 35.43 28.62 -70.81
CA ARG A 8 36.41 29.34 -69.97
C ARG A 8 36.60 30.79 -70.45
N HIS A 9 37.11 31.65 -69.56
CA HIS A 9 38.34 32.47 -69.67
C HIS A 9 38.24 33.72 -68.76
N ALA A 10 39.16 33.89 -67.80
CA ALA A 10 40.32 34.84 -67.82
C ALA A 10 39.94 36.25 -67.32
N ALA A 11 40.75 37.09 -66.68
CA ALA A 11 42.10 37.05 -66.11
C ALA A 11 42.31 38.37 -65.31
N GLY A 12 43.27 38.37 -64.39
CA GLY A 12 44.04 39.56 -63.96
C GLY A 12 43.56 40.31 -62.73
N ALA A 13 44.38 41.08 -62.00
CA ALA A 13 45.84 41.22 -61.91
C ALA A 13 46.15 42.14 -60.70
N ARG A 14 47.39 42.08 -60.19
CA ARG A 14 48.15 43.09 -59.36
C ARG A 14 47.85 43.10 -57.84
N ARG A 15 48.78 42.73 -56.95
CA ARG A 15 50.07 43.30 -56.48
C ARG A 15 49.93 44.47 -55.47
N ALA A 16 50.34 44.22 -54.21
CA ALA A 16 51.22 45.01 -53.33
C ALA A 16 51.15 44.43 -51.90
N ALA A 17 52.16 43.71 -51.39
CA ALA A 17 53.43 44.16 -50.78
C ALA A 17 53.32 44.48 -49.27
N GLY A 18 54.08 43.75 -48.44
CA GLY A 18 54.35 44.10 -47.03
C GLY A 18 54.83 42.94 -46.14
N ASN A 19 56.16 42.77 -46.05
CA ASN A 19 57.00 42.05 -45.05
C ASN A 19 56.36 41.52 -43.74
N GLY A 20 56.82 40.40 -43.15
CA GLY A 20 58.01 39.62 -43.48
C GLY A 20 58.27 38.38 -42.59
N ARG A 21 59.19 37.54 -43.12
CA ARG A 21 60.13 36.57 -42.53
C ARG A 21 59.68 35.68 -41.37
N THR A 22 59.36 34.39 -41.59
CA THR A 22 60.20 33.20 -41.94
C THR A 22 61.00 32.59 -40.78
N GLY A 23 60.45 31.50 -40.24
CA GLY A 23 61.16 30.30 -39.76
C GLY A 23 60.34 29.08 -40.19
N MET A 24 60.97 28.11 -40.85
CA MET A 24 60.42 26.86 -41.42
C MET A 24 61.45 25.74 -41.10
N PRO A 25 61.17 24.43 -41.31
CA PRO A 25 59.88 23.73 -41.47
C PRO A 25 59.78 22.40 -40.65
N GLY A 26 58.61 21.76 -40.67
CA GLY A 26 58.55 20.28 -40.54
C GLY A 26 57.24 19.65 -40.04
N GLY A 27 56.21 19.55 -40.90
CA GLY A 27 55.32 18.37 -40.96
C GLY A 27 53.87 18.50 -40.43
N VAL A 28 52.90 18.74 -41.34
CA VAL A 28 51.49 18.29 -41.25
C VAL A 28 51.04 17.90 -42.67
N PRO A 29 50.18 16.87 -42.83
CA PRO A 29 48.81 17.11 -43.35
C PRO A 29 47.78 16.22 -42.60
N ASP A 30 46.48 16.49 -42.44
CA ASP A 30 45.55 17.53 -42.91
C ASP A 30 44.25 17.41 -42.07
N ALA A 31 43.61 18.55 -41.77
CA ALA A 31 42.16 18.69 -41.53
C ALA A 31 41.56 19.42 -42.78
N PRO A 32 40.24 19.46 -43.06
CA PRO A 32 39.32 20.32 -42.28
C PRO A 32 37.81 19.95 -42.30
N GLY A 33 37.03 20.59 -41.43
CA GLY A 33 35.57 20.66 -41.52
C GLY A 33 35.08 21.89 -42.30
N TYR A 34 33.78 21.92 -42.62
CA TYR A 34 32.94 23.13 -42.69
C TYR A 34 31.44 22.79 -42.76
N VAL A 35 30.62 23.62 -42.10
CA VAL A 35 29.14 23.60 -41.97
C VAL A 35 28.56 24.69 -42.86
N PRO A 36 27.32 24.58 -43.38
CA PRO A 36 26.45 25.76 -43.30
C PRO A 36 24.94 25.50 -43.10
N GLY A 37 24.32 26.29 -42.22
CA GLY A 37 23.11 27.08 -42.53
C GLY A 37 21.74 26.60 -42.02
N ALA A 38 21.21 27.27 -40.97
CA ALA A 38 19.77 27.46 -40.70
C ALA A 38 19.34 28.87 -41.18
N PRO A 39 18.05 29.20 -41.40
CA PRO A 39 17.14 29.70 -40.32
C PRO A 39 15.64 29.32 -40.54
N GLY A 40 14.63 29.47 -39.67
CA GLY A 40 14.34 30.09 -38.35
C GLY A 40 12.84 29.76 -38.06
N TYR A 41 12.27 29.74 -36.83
CA TYR A 41 11.97 30.87 -35.94
C TYR A 41 11.31 30.36 -34.64
N VAL A 42 11.56 31.04 -33.51
CA VAL A 42 10.99 30.89 -32.14
C VAL A 42 10.66 32.31 -31.62
N PRO A 43 9.56 32.54 -30.88
CA PRO A 43 9.61 32.99 -29.46
C PRO A 43 8.39 32.46 -28.65
N ASP A 44 8.31 32.37 -27.31
CA ASP A 44 8.82 33.17 -26.18
C ASP A 44 9.05 32.28 -24.93
N GLU A 45 10.16 32.49 -24.21
CA GLU A 45 10.38 32.04 -22.82
C GLU A 45 10.57 33.27 -21.91
N PRO A 46 10.06 33.27 -20.66
CA PRO A 46 10.61 34.11 -19.61
C PRO A 46 11.59 33.30 -18.74
N GLY A 47 12.81 33.82 -18.64
CA GLY A 47 13.98 33.17 -18.05
C GLY A 47 13.93 32.89 -16.55
N TYR A 48 14.68 31.85 -16.19
CA TYR A 48 14.99 31.41 -14.83
C TYR A 48 16.39 31.90 -14.44
N VAL A 49 16.51 32.60 -13.31
CA VAL A 49 17.80 32.92 -12.68
C VAL A 49 17.76 32.36 -11.25
N PRO A 50 18.74 31.54 -10.83
CA PRO A 50 18.71 30.93 -9.51
C PRO A 50 19.25 31.91 -8.45
N SER A 51 18.52 32.10 -7.36
CA SER A 51 19.06 32.73 -6.14
C SER A 51 18.65 31.94 -4.90
N ALA A 52 19.67 31.53 -4.14
CA ALA A 52 19.57 30.91 -2.82
C ALA A 52 20.17 31.89 -1.77
N PRO A 53 20.06 31.61 -0.46
CA PRO A 53 19.20 32.33 0.47
C PRO A 53 19.95 33.39 1.31
N GLY A 54 19.25 34.46 1.70
CA GLY A 54 19.76 35.52 2.57
C GLY A 54 18.81 35.83 3.72
N TYR A 55 19.29 35.62 4.94
CA TYR A 55 18.70 36.04 6.21
C TYR A 55 19.00 37.52 6.48
N ALA A 56 18.03 38.31 6.97
CA ALA A 56 18.27 39.45 7.88
C ALA A 56 16.97 40.00 8.52
N PRO A 57 17.05 40.66 9.70
CA PRO A 57 15.98 40.78 10.71
C PRO A 57 15.38 42.19 10.89
N GLY A 58 14.19 42.29 11.54
CA GLY A 58 13.66 43.44 12.31
C GLY A 58 13.36 44.75 11.55
N THR A 59 12.39 45.61 11.86
CA THR A 59 11.42 45.76 12.96
C THR A 59 10.31 46.73 12.52
N ALA A 60 9.11 46.51 13.06
CA ALA A 60 8.08 47.45 13.50
C ALA A 60 7.50 48.52 12.53
N GLU A 61 6.18 48.44 12.32
CA GLU A 61 5.31 49.59 12.60
C GLU A 61 3.93 49.11 13.10
N PHE A 62 3.55 49.71 14.23
CA PHE A 62 2.31 49.58 15.02
C PHE A 62 1.27 50.53 14.40
N ALA A 63 -0.03 50.22 14.32
CA ALA A 63 -1.05 50.53 15.35
C ALA A 63 -2.48 50.41 14.70
N PRO A 64 -3.59 50.73 15.39
CA PRO A 64 -4.46 49.82 16.15
C PRO A 64 -5.90 49.74 15.58
N ASP A 65 -6.69 48.76 16.04
CA ASP A 65 -8.12 48.88 16.44
C ASP A 65 -8.87 47.54 16.33
N ALA A 66 -9.50 47.16 17.45
CA ALA A 66 -10.19 45.88 17.72
C ALA A 66 -11.68 45.91 17.29
N PRO A 67 -12.48 44.81 17.37
CA PRO A 67 -12.81 44.14 18.64
C PRO A 67 -12.84 42.60 18.64
N LEU A 68 -12.74 42.09 19.87
CA LEU A 68 -12.74 40.70 20.34
C LEU A 68 -14.11 40.01 20.26
N TYR A 69 -14.12 38.70 19.96
CA TYR A 69 -15.19 37.79 20.39
C TYR A 69 -14.61 36.44 20.79
N ALA A 70 -14.84 36.06 22.05
CA ALA A 70 -14.44 34.79 22.65
C ALA A 70 -15.60 33.79 22.64
N PRO A 71 -15.37 32.47 22.50
CA PRO A 71 -16.38 31.47 22.81
C PRO A 71 -16.25 30.97 24.26
N ASN A 72 -17.35 31.08 25.01
CA ASN A 72 -17.51 30.52 26.36
C ASN A 72 -17.69 28.98 26.34
N PRO A 73 -17.32 28.27 27.43
CA PRO A 73 -17.50 26.83 27.61
C PRO A 73 -18.95 26.46 28.04
N PRO A 74 -19.39 25.19 27.88
CA PRO A 74 -20.74 24.78 28.27
C PRO A 74 -20.88 24.43 29.76
N ASP A 75 -21.88 25.03 30.40
CA ASP A 75 -22.40 24.70 31.74
C ASP A 75 -23.27 23.44 31.71
N PHE A 76 -23.08 22.57 32.72
CA PHE A 76 -24.00 21.50 33.08
C PHE A 76 -24.83 21.94 34.30
N GLY A 77 -26.14 22.10 34.10
CA GLY A 77 -27.12 22.32 35.17
C GLY A 77 -28.45 21.69 34.75
N GLY A 78 -28.99 20.82 35.61
CA GLY A 78 -30.21 20.06 35.36
C GLY A 78 -31.50 20.88 35.51
N ASP A 79 -32.58 20.35 34.93
CA ASP A 79 -33.90 20.16 35.55
C ASP A 79 -34.90 19.78 34.45
N TRP A 80 -35.51 18.60 34.57
CA TRP A 80 -36.58 18.14 33.69
C TRP A 80 -37.93 18.38 34.37
N PRO A 81 -38.91 19.05 33.72
CA PRO A 81 -40.29 19.03 34.16
C PRO A 81 -41.14 18.00 33.39
N ASP A 82 -41.88 17.21 34.17
CA ASP A 82 -43.04 16.40 33.75
C ASP A 82 -44.12 17.26 33.09
N LEU A 83 -44.75 16.76 32.01
CA LEU A 83 -46.13 17.10 31.67
C LEU A 83 -46.86 15.92 31.02
N ASN A 84 -47.92 15.50 31.70
CA ASN A 84 -48.90 14.51 31.31
C ASN A 84 -50.12 15.20 30.65
N ALA A 85 -50.72 14.51 29.67
CA ALA A 85 -52.14 14.52 29.26
C ALA A 85 -52.78 15.72 28.53
N THR A 86 -53.50 15.41 27.42
CA THR A 86 -54.92 15.77 27.18
C THR A 86 -55.52 15.02 25.95
N ASP A 87 -56.52 14.17 26.24
CA ASP A 87 -57.87 14.00 25.63
C ASP A 87 -58.16 13.60 24.15
N GLY A 88 -58.49 12.30 23.96
CA GLY A 88 -59.71 11.63 23.38
C GLY A 88 -60.37 12.01 22.02
N PRO A 89 -61.42 11.28 21.52
CA PRO A 89 -62.09 10.05 22.03
C PRO A 89 -62.53 8.95 20.99
N GLY A 90 -62.93 7.76 21.50
CA GLY A 90 -63.91 6.78 20.91
C GLY A 90 -63.34 5.64 20.02
N THR A 91 -63.73 4.35 20.05
CA THR A 91 -64.86 3.57 20.62
C THR A 91 -64.62 2.05 20.44
N GLY A 92 -64.98 1.19 21.42
CA GLY A 92 -65.59 -0.16 21.22
C GLY A 92 -64.72 -1.44 21.15
N PRO A 93 -65.24 -2.65 21.54
CA PRO A 93 -64.52 -3.59 22.42
C PRO A 93 -64.45 -5.09 22.02
N GLY A 94 -63.66 -5.89 22.76
CA GLY A 94 -63.74 -7.37 22.90
C GLY A 94 -62.39 -8.08 22.68
N ALA A 95 -61.89 -9.04 23.46
CA ALA A 95 -62.38 -9.82 24.59
C ALA A 95 -61.16 -10.32 25.43
N GLY A 96 -61.41 -10.73 26.69
CA GLY A 96 -60.42 -10.95 27.74
C GLY A 96 -59.51 -12.19 27.65
N PRO A 97 -58.62 -12.38 28.66
CA PRO A 97 -57.47 -13.28 28.58
C PRO A 97 -57.72 -14.66 29.23
N GLY A 98 -57.05 -15.69 28.70
CA GLY A 98 -56.97 -17.04 29.28
C GLY A 98 -55.52 -17.55 29.28
N PRO A 99 -55.13 -18.39 30.26
CA PRO A 99 -53.76 -18.49 30.75
C PRO A 99 -52.89 -19.47 29.96
N GLY A 100 -51.58 -19.19 29.92
CA GLY A 100 -50.60 -20.03 29.25
C GLY A 100 -50.34 -21.38 29.95
N PRO A 101 -49.83 -22.39 29.22
CA PRO A 101 -49.19 -23.55 29.81
C PRO A 101 -47.66 -23.43 29.74
N GLY A 102 -47.01 -23.84 30.83
CA GLY A 102 -45.56 -23.86 30.99
C GLY A 102 -44.83 -24.88 30.09
N PRO A 103 -43.49 -24.85 30.06
CA PRO A 103 -42.71 -25.64 29.11
C PRO A 103 -42.57 -27.09 29.60
N GLY A 104 -43.15 -28.01 28.83
CA GLY A 104 -42.91 -29.44 28.94
C GLY A 104 -41.55 -29.84 28.35
N THR A 105 -40.83 -30.65 29.10
CA THR A 105 -39.55 -31.26 28.78
C THR A 105 -39.67 -32.28 27.65
N GLY A 106 -38.91 -32.10 26.57
CA GLY A 106 -38.69 -33.09 25.53
C GLY A 106 -37.25 -33.04 25.04
N HIS A 107 -36.41 -33.98 25.50
CA HIS A 107 -35.07 -34.21 24.94
C HIS A 107 -35.18 -34.82 23.53
N PRO A 108 -34.50 -34.30 22.50
CA PRO A 108 -34.33 -35.01 21.24
C PRO A 108 -33.16 -35.99 21.33
N ALA A 109 -33.35 -37.17 20.77
CA ALA A 109 -32.39 -38.26 20.71
C ALA A 109 -31.12 -37.92 19.89
N PRO A 110 -29.94 -38.50 20.21
CA PRO A 110 -28.71 -38.27 19.49
C PRO A 110 -28.69 -39.13 18.22
N GLY A 111 -28.70 -38.50 17.03
CA GLY A 111 -28.62 -39.28 15.78
C GLY A 111 -28.75 -38.58 14.43
N SER A 112 -28.98 -37.27 14.35
CA SER A 112 -28.99 -36.61 13.03
C SER A 112 -27.60 -36.07 12.68
N LYS A 113 -26.98 -36.69 11.67
CA LYS A 113 -25.79 -36.16 11.00
C LYS A 113 -26.14 -34.77 10.43
N GLY A 114 -25.76 -33.72 11.16
CA GLY A 114 -25.84 -32.35 10.67
C GLY A 114 -25.02 -32.19 9.39
N PRO A 115 -25.49 -31.41 8.40
CA PRO A 115 -24.72 -31.19 7.19
C PRO A 115 -23.43 -30.48 7.57
N ARG A 116 -22.28 -31.10 7.28
CA ARG A 116 -20.98 -30.44 7.33
C ARG A 116 -21.08 -29.20 6.45
N GLY A 117 -21.11 -28.03 7.08
CA GLY A 117 -21.13 -26.73 6.41
C GLY A 117 -19.81 -26.45 5.70
N GLY A 118 -19.57 -27.14 4.58
CA GLY A 118 -18.62 -26.68 3.59
C GLY A 118 -19.19 -25.41 2.96
N ALA A 119 -18.47 -24.29 3.10
CA ALA A 119 -18.79 -23.09 2.33
C ALA A 119 -18.94 -23.49 0.84
N PRO A 120 -20.02 -23.05 0.15
CA PRO A 120 -20.21 -23.44 -1.24
C PRO A 120 -19.00 -22.91 -2.03
N ARG A 121 -18.19 -23.81 -2.59
CA ARG A 121 -17.22 -23.45 -3.62
C ARG A 121 -18.02 -22.89 -4.80
N GLY A 122 -18.17 -21.57 -4.82
CA GLY A 122 -18.86 -20.87 -5.91
C GLY A 122 -18.26 -21.32 -7.23
N ARG A 123 -19.10 -21.82 -8.13
CA ARG A 123 -18.72 -22.21 -9.49
C ARG A 123 -17.98 -21.03 -10.13
N ILE A 124 -16.80 -21.29 -10.70
CA ILE A 124 -16.02 -20.25 -11.40
C ILE A 124 -16.88 -19.75 -12.56
N ASP A 125 -17.17 -18.44 -12.56
CA ASP A 125 -17.84 -17.79 -13.67
C ASP A 125 -16.80 -17.38 -14.71
N PHE A 126 -16.52 -18.30 -15.64
CA PHE A 126 -15.57 -18.08 -16.72
C PHE A 126 -15.90 -16.86 -17.57
N GLY A 127 -17.18 -16.52 -17.74
CA GLY A 127 -17.59 -15.35 -18.51
C GLY A 127 -17.09 -14.06 -17.84
N THR A 128 -17.29 -13.95 -16.53
CA THR A 128 -16.80 -12.81 -15.75
C THR A 128 -15.27 -12.75 -15.71
N GLU A 129 -14.57 -13.89 -15.57
CA GLU A 129 -13.10 -13.91 -15.57
C GLU A 129 -12.50 -13.51 -16.93
N ILE A 130 -13.10 -13.93 -18.05
CA ILE A 130 -12.67 -13.54 -19.39
C ILE A 130 -12.93 -12.05 -19.63
N THR A 131 -14.13 -11.55 -19.35
CA THR A 131 -14.45 -10.13 -19.57
C THR A 131 -13.62 -9.22 -18.67
N ALA A 132 -13.39 -9.60 -17.41
CA ALA A 132 -12.48 -8.88 -16.52
C ALA A 132 -11.04 -8.85 -17.06
N SER A 133 -10.53 -9.98 -17.55
CA SER A 133 -9.17 -10.04 -18.12
C SER A 133 -8.99 -9.14 -19.34
N LEU A 134 -10.03 -8.97 -20.16
CA LEU A 134 -10.05 -8.06 -21.31
C LEU A 134 -10.06 -6.59 -20.87
N VAL A 135 -10.81 -6.25 -19.81
CA VAL A 135 -10.78 -4.90 -19.22
C VAL A 135 -9.39 -4.59 -18.69
N VAL A 136 -8.80 -5.52 -17.93
CA VAL A 136 -7.43 -5.36 -17.41
C VAL A 136 -6.42 -5.24 -18.54
N PHE A 137 -6.60 -5.98 -19.63
CA PHE A 137 -5.81 -5.84 -20.86
C PHE A 137 -5.84 -4.45 -21.46
N LEU A 138 -7.03 -3.89 -21.67
CA LEU A 138 -7.17 -2.54 -22.18
C LEU A 138 -6.59 -1.48 -21.25
N VAL A 139 -6.67 -1.69 -19.93
CA VAL A 139 -6.09 -0.79 -18.92
C VAL A 139 -4.57 -0.90 -18.87
N ALA A 140 -4.03 -2.12 -18.94
CA ALA A 140 -2.62 -2.38 -18.72
C ALA A 140 -1.76 -2.00 -19.91
N LEU A 141 -2.25 -2.21 -21.13
CA LEU A 141 -1.49 -1.97 -22.35
C LEU A 141 -0.96 -0.52 -22.47
N PRO A 142 -1.78 0.54 -22.33
CA PRO A 142 -1.29 1.93 -22.37
C PRO A 142 -0.38 2.24 -21.17
N LEU A 143 -0.65 1.65 -19.99
CA LEU A 143 0.23 1.81 -18.83
C LEU A 143 1.60 1.20 -19.07
N CYS A 144 1.69 0.04 -19.73
CA CYS A 144 2.97 -0.61 -20.04
C CYS A 144 3.81 0.27 -20.98
N ILE A 145 3.20 0.82 -22.03
CA ILE A 145 3.85 1.72 -22.97
C ILE A 145 4.28 3.03 -22.27
N GLY A 146 3.37 3.64 -21.51
CA GLY A 146 3.64 4.89 -20.81
C GLY A 146 4.79 4.77 -19.80
N VAL A 147 4.85 3.68 -19.04
CA VAL A 147 5.95 3.43 -18.10
C VAL A 147 7.28 3.21 -18.82
N ALA A 148 7.29 2.48 -19.94
CA ALA A 148 8.50 2.30 -20.74
C ALA A 148 9.04 3.62 -21.32
N VAL A 149 8.16 4.44 -21.90
CA VAL A 149 8.50 5.76 -22.41
C VAL A 149 9.01 6.68 -21.30
N ALA A 150 8.36 6.67 -20.13
CA ALA A 150 8.80 7.43 -18.96
C ALA A 150 10.16 6.94 -18.41
N SER A 151 10.47 5.66 -18.61
CA SER A 151 11.75 5.05 -18.21
C SER A 151 12.86 5.28 -19.25
N GLY A 152 12.57 5.96 -20.38
CA GLY A 152 13.54 6.19 -21.45
C GLY A 152 13.89 4.96 -22.27
N VAL A 153 13.05 3.92 -22.27
CA VAL A 153 13.30 2.66 -22.98
C VAL A 153 12.23 2.38 -24.06
N PRO A 154 12.46 1.45 -25.01
CA PRO A 154 11.46 1.06 -26.00
C PRO A 154 10.15 0.57 -25.36
N ALA A 155 9.02 0.94 -25.96
CA ALA A 155 7.68 0.63 -25.47
C ALA A 155 7.43 -0.89 -25.31
N GLU A 156 8.07 -1.68 -26.17
CA GLU A 156 7.99 -3.13 -26.23
C GLU A 156 8.49 -3.77 -24.92
N LEU A 157 9.53 -3.23 -24.27
CA LEU A 157 10.04 -3.73 -22.99
C LEU A 157 8.98 -3.62 -21.89
N GLY A 158 8.17 -2.56 -21.90
CA GLY A 158 7.03 -2.44 -21.00
C GLY A 158 5.97 -3.50 -21.24
N ILE A 159 5.65 -3.78 -22.51
CA ILE A 159 4.67 -4.82 -22.87
C ILE A 159 5.19 -6.20 -22.44
N ILE A 160 6.47 -6.50 -22.68
CA ILE A 160 7.13 -7.76 -22.27
C ILE A 160 7.03 -7.94 -20.75
N SER A 161 7.33 -6.91 -19.96
CA SER A 161 7.15 -6.94 -18.50
C SER A 161 5.69 -7.15 -18.09
N GLY A 162 4.74 -6.57 -18.82
CA GLY A 162 3.31 -6.82 -18.61
C GLY A 162 2.91 -8.28 -18.86
N VAL A 163 3.42 -8.88 -19.94
CA VAL A 163 3.20 -10.29 -20.27
C VAL A 163 3.74 -11.20 -19.17
N ILE A 164 4.98 -10.99 -18.73
CA ILE A 164 5.59 -11.77 -17.64
C ILE A 164 4.80 -11.59 -16.33
N GLY A 165 4.39 -10.35 -16.01
CA GLY A 165 3.57 -10.06 -14.84
C GLY A 165 2.22 -10.78 -14.84
N GLY A 166 1.59 -10.94 -16.00
CA GLY A 166 0.36 -11.72 -16.12
C GLY A 166 0.60 -13.23 -16.10
N LEU A 167 1.54 -13.73 -16.89
CA LEU A 167 1.75 -15.18 -17.08
C LEU A 167 2.52 -15.82 -15.93
N VAL A 168 3.66 -15.26 -15.54
CA VAL A 168 4.52 -15.84 -14.50
C VAL A 168 3.95 -15.52 -13.13
N VAL A 169 3.87 -14.23 -12.78
CA VAL A 169 3.40 -13.83 -11.45
C VAL A 169 1.94 -14.21 -11.28
N GLY A 170 1.12 -14.03 -12.32
CA GLY A 170 -0.31 -14.34 -12.24
C GLY A 170 -0.69 -15.82 -12.22
N ALA A 171 0.19 -16.73 -12.66
CA ALA A 171 -0.05 -18.16 -12.47
C ALA A 171 0.19 -18.61 -11.02
N VAL A 172 1.10 -17.95 -10.30
CA VAL A 172 1.43 -18.29 -8.91
C VAL A 172 0.29 -17.90 -7.97
N ARG A 173 0.06 -18.71 -6.92
CA ARG A 173 -1.02 -18.48 -5.95
C ARG A 173 -0.64 -17.48 -4.84
N GLY A 174 0.02 -16.36 -5.15
CA GLY A 174 0.34 -15.34 -4.13
C GLY A 174 -0.91 -14.57 -3.71
N SER A 175 -1.32 -13.62 -4.56
CA SER A 175 -2.56 -12.86 -4.46
C SER A 175 -3.59 -13.28 -5.50
N THR A 176 -4.88 -13.22 -5.11
CA THR A 176 -6.00 -13.67 -5.96
C THR A 176 -6.28 -12.70 -7.11
N LEU A 177 -6.35 -11.39 -6.84
CA LEU A 177 -6.86 -10.38 -7.79
C LEU A 177 -5.85 -9.31 -8.18
N GLN A 178 -4.69 -9.28 -7.53
CA GLN A 178 -3.59 -8.38 -7.85
C GLN A 178 -3.07 -8.64 -9.26
N VAL A 179 -2.68 -7.60 -9.99
CA VAL A 179 -2.16 -7.70 -11.37
C VAL A 179 -0.79 -7.03 -11.41
N SER A 180 0.18 -7.69 -12.02
CA SER A 180 1.58 -7.25 -12.05
C SER A 180 2.04 -6.83 -13.44
N GLY A 181 3.07 -6.00 -13.48
CA GLY A 181 3.87 -5.63 -14.65
C GLY A 181 4.65 -4.35 -14.36
N PRO A 182 5.04 -3.55 -15.36
CA PRO A 182 5.92 -2.39 -15.12
C PRO A 182 5.18 -1.30 -14.34
N ALA A 183 5.80 -0.73 -13.31
CA ALA A 183 5.15 0.27 -12.46
C ALA A 183 5.70 1.67 -12.68
N ALA A 184 4.78 2.65 -12.71
CA ALA A 184 5.13 4.06 -12.83
C ALA A 184 6.00 4.56 -11.67
N GLY A 185 5.83 3.99 -10.46
CA GLY A 185 6.65 4.33 -9.29
C GLY A 185 8.13 4.01 -9.45
N LEU A 186 8.48 3.07 -10.34
CA LEU A 186 9.87 2.74 -10.66
C LEU A 186 10.39 3.45 -11.92
N ALA A 187 9.57 4.17 -12.68
CA ALA A 187 9.96 4.70 -13.98
C ALA A 187 11.15 5.67 -13.90
N ALA A 188 11.15 6.57 -12.91
CA ALA A 188 12.25 7.50 -12.68
C ALA A 188 13.55 6.77 -12.28
N LEU A 189 13.45 5.79 -11.37
CA LEU A 189 14.59 4.97 -10.96
C LEU A 189 15.16 4.16 -12.14
N VAL A 190 14.30 3.61 -13.00
CA VAL A 190 14.74 2.93 -14.22
C VAL A 190 15.41 3.92 -15.16
N ALA A 191 14.84 5.11 -15.39
CA ALA A 191 15.44 6.11 -16.25
C ALA A 191 16.84 6.50 -15.77
N GLU A 192 17.01 6.74 -14.46
CA GLU A 192 18.31 7.04 -13.84
C GLU A 192 19.30 5.88 -14.03
N THR A 193 18.86 4.65 -13.74
CA THR A 193 19.68 3.44 -13.91
C THR A 193 20.09 3.22 -15.36
N VAL A 194 19.20 3.49 -16.31
CA VAL A 194 19.47 3.39 -17.75
C VAL A 194 20.43 4.50 -18.21
N MET A 195 20.29 5.71 -17.68
CA MET A 195 21.22 6.80 -17.96
C MET A 195 22.63 6.52 -17.42
N GLU A 196 22.73 5.87 -16.26
CA GLU A 196 24.01 5.58 -15.60
C GLU A 196 24.69 4.32 -16.15
N PHE A 197 23.95 3.21 -16.27
CA PHE A 197 24.52 1.89 -16.60
C PHE A 197 24.10 1.34 -17.97
N GLY A 198 23.13 1.98 -18.63
CA GLY A 198 22.58 1.52 -19.91
C GLY A 198 21.48 0.47 -19.79
N VAL A 199 20.70 0.31 -20.86
CA VAL A 199 19.55 -0.62 -20.91
C VAL A 199 19.97 -2.07 -20.74
N ALA A 200 21.12 -2.49 -21.28
CA ALA A 200 21.60 -3.86 -21.15
C ALA A 200 21.88 -4.26 -19.69
N MET A 201 22.44 -3.33 -18.89
CA MET A 201 22.71 -3.57 -17.46
C MET A 201 21.45 -3.60 -16.61
N LEU A 202 20.38 -2.90 -17.03
CA LEU A 202 19.08 -2.98 -16.36
C LEU A 202 18.59 -4.43 -16.26
N GLY A 203 18.78 -5.24 -17.30
CA GLY A 203 18.43 -6.66 -17.29
C GLY A 203 19.11 -7.43 -16.16
N VAL A 204 20.42 -7.22 -15.94
CA VAL A 204 21.16 -7.82 -14.82
C VAL A 204 20.63 -7.35 -13.47
N ILE A 205 20.40 -6.04 -13.33
CA ILE A 205 19.89 -5.46 -12.07
C ILE A 205 18.52 -6.06 -11.70
N VAL A 206 17.61 -6.13 -12.68
CA VAL A 206 16.26 -6.70 -12.51
C VAL A 206 16.32 -8.21 -12.23
N LEU A 207 17.22 -8.94 -12.90
CA LEU A 207 17.44 -10.38 -12.69
C LEU A 207 17.82 -10.67 -11.23
N PHE A 208 18.86 -10.02 -10.72
CA PHE A 208 19.36 -10.24 -9.36
C PHE A 208 18.43 -9.68 -8.30
N SER A 209 17.72 -8.58 -8.59
CA SER A 209 16.61 -8.12 -7.76
C SER A 209 15.54 -9.21 -7.60
N GLY A 210 15.14 -9.86 -8.69
CA GLY A 210 14.20 -10.98 -8.64
C GLY A 210 14.68 -12.16 -7.80
N ILE A 211 15.96 -12.52 -7.91
CA ILE A 211 16.58 -13.58 -7.10
C ILE A 211 16.52 -13.20 -5.60
N LEU A 212 16.90 -11.97 -5.25
CA LEU A 212 16.83 -11.52 -3.87
C LEU A 212 15.40 -11.48 -3.35
N GLN A 213 14.42 -11.08 -4.16
CA GLN A 213 13.00 -11.15 -3.78
C GLN A 213 12.54 -12.58 -3.46
N ILE A 214 12.97 -13.58 -4.25
CA ILE A 214 12.71 -14.98 -3.95
C ILE A 214 13.30 -15.34 -2.57
N VAL A 215 14.56 -14.96 -2.32
CA VAL A 215 15.23 -15.19 -1.02
C VAL A 215 14.43 -14.55 0.13
N LEU A 216 14.04 -13.27 0.00
CA LEU A 216 13.24 -12.56 1.00
C LEU A 216 11.89 -13.25 1.28
N GLY A 217 11.25 -13.80 0.24
CA GLY A 217 10.03 -14.56 0.37
C GLY A 217 10.23 -15.90 1.09
N LEU A 218 11.33 -16.60 0.82
CA LEU A 218 11.71 -17.86 1.47
C LEU A 218 12.03 -17.67 2.96
N VAL A 219 12.73 -16.59 3.33
CA VAL A 219 12.99 -16.23 4.74
C VAL A 219 11.78 -15.61 5.45
N LYS A 220 10.62 -15.56 4.78
CA LYS A 220 9.32 -15.15 5.32
C LYS A 220 9.22 -13.67 5.73
N LEU A 221 9.99 -12.78 5.11
CA LEU A 221 9.98 -11.34 5.39
C LEU A 221 8.76 -10.60 4.84
N GLY A 222 8.02 -11.18 3.89
CA GLY A 222 6.81 -10.56 3.33
C GLY A 222 5.72 -10.28 4.36
N ARG A 223 5.67 -11.01 5.49
CA ARG A 223 4.70 -10.78 6.57
C ARG A 223 4.85 -9.43 7.26
N MET A 224 6.02 -8.80 7.21
CA MET A 224 6.25 -7.49 7.84
C MET A 224 5.37 -6.39 7.23
N PHE A 225 4.93 -6.57 5.97
CA PHE A 225 4.12 -5.61 5.23
C PHE A 225 2.60 -5.78 5.43
N GLN A 226 2.16 -6.71 6.31
CA GLN A 226 0.73 -6.96 6.56
C GLN A 226 0.09 -5.89 7.47
N ALA A 227 0.89 -5.23 8.32
CA ALA A 227 0.41 -4.33 9.37
C ALA A 227 0.22 -2.88 8.87
N ILE A 228 -0.71 -2.68 7.93
CA ILE A 228 -1.04 -1.34 7.40
C ILE A 228 -2.41 -0.91 7.89
N SER A 229 -2.53 0.32 8.41
CA SER A 229 -3.80 0.86 8.87
C SER A 229 -4.76 1.10 7.70
N LEU A 230 -6.06 1.12 7.99
CA LEU A 230 -7.06 1.39 6.95
C LEU A 230 -6.90 2.79 6.35
N ALA A 231 -6.58 3.80 7.17
CA ALA A 231 -6.34 5.16 6.68
C ALA A 231 -5.17 5.24 5.69
N VAL A 232 -4.07 4.53 5.95
CA VAL A 232 -2.92 4.50 5.03
C VAL A 232 -3.30 3.82 3.72
N VAL A 233 -4.08 2.73 3.76
CA VAL A 233 -4.57 2.10 2.52
C VAL A 233 -5.48 3.04 1.74
N GLN A 234 -6.46 3.70 2.39
CA GLN A 234 -7.33 4.65 1.70
C GLN A 234 -6.53 5.84 1.12
N GLY A 235 -5.56 6.35 1.88
CA GLY A 235 -4.68 7.42 1.43
C GLY A 235 -3.79 6.99 0.26
N MET A 236 -3.37 5.72 0.23
CA MET A 236 -2.66 5.15 -0.91
C MET A 236 -3.54 5.05 -2.16
N LEU A 237 -4.79 4.58 -2.03
CA LEU A 237 -5.71 4.51 -3.16
C LEU A 237 -6.01 5.90 -3.72
N ALA A 238 -6.23 6.88 -2.83
CA ALA A 238 -6.47 8.26 -3.22
C ALA A 238 -5.23 8.91 -3.84
N GLY A 239 -4.07 8.71 -3.22
CA GLY A 239 -2.78 9.23 -3.68
C GLY A 239 -2.33 8.65 -5.02
N ILE A 240 -2.78 7.45 -5.40
CA ILE A 240 -2.55 6.90 -6.75
C ILE A 240 -3.63 7.37 -7.73
N GLY A 241 -4.89 7.37 -7.29
CA GLY A 241 -6.04 7.71 -8.12
C GLY A 241 -5.97 9.15 -8.64
N LEU A 242 -5.57 10.09 -7.80
CA LEU A 242 -5.53 11.52 -8.13
C LEU A 242 -4.47 11.85 -9.21
N PRO A 243 -3.16 11.56 -9.04
CA PRO A 243 -2.17 11.66 -10.12
C PRO A 243 -2.57 10.96 -11.41
N LEU A 244 -3.15 9.76 -11.30
CA LEU A 244 -3.60 8.99 -12.46
C LEU A 244 -4.67 9.78 -13.24
N MET A 245 -5.69 10.31 -12.58
CA MET A 245 -6.74 11.07 -13.28
C MET A 245 -6.17 12.25 -14.07
N PHE A 246 -5.33 13.07 -13.44
CA PHE A 246 -4.80 14.29 -14.06
C PHE A 246 -3.79 13.99 -15.17
N SER A 247 -2.92 13.01 -14.96
CA SER A 247 -1.93 12.62 -15.97
C SER A 247 -2.59 12.05 -17.23
N GLN A 248 -3.78 11.47 -17.11
CA GLN A 248 -4.51 10.91 -18.25
C GLN A 248 -5.32 11.94 -19.04
N LEU A 249 -5.52 13.16 -18.53
CA LEU A 249 -6.20 14.23 -19.29
C LEU A 249 -5.40 14.61 -20.55
N TYR A 250 -4.07 14.58 -20.49
CA TYR A 250 -3.20 14.90 -21.62
C TYR A 250 -3.35 13.90 -22.78
N PRO A 251 -3.10 12.59 -22.61
CA PRO A 251 -3.32 11.62 -23.68
C PRO A 251 -4.80 11.50 -24.08
N MET A 252 -5.75 11.91 -23.22
CA MET A 252 -7.16 12.03 -23.60
C MET A 252 -7.41 13.12 -24.65
N SER A 253 -6.63 14.20 -24.63
CA SER A 253 -6.66 15.29 -25.62
C SER A 253 -5.56 15.17 -26.68
N ASP A 254 -4.94 13.99 -26.86
CA ASP A 254 -3.79 13.75 -27.74
C ASP A 254 -2.55 14.63 -27.46
N SER A 255 -2.45 15.17 -26.24
CA SER A 255 -1.33 15.98 -25.77
C SER A 255 -0.33 15.16 -24.96
N LYS A 256 0.92 15.62 -24.90
CA LYS A 256 1.95 15.04 -24.02
C LYS A 256 1.81 15.66 -22.62
N ALA A 257 1.86 14.82 -21.59
CA ALA A 257 1.89 15.30 -20.21
C ALA A 257 3.20 16.05 -19.92
N PRO A 258 3.16 17.19 -19.19
CA PRO A 258 4.34 17.95 -18.77
C PRO A 258 5.40 17.11 -18.06
N GLY A 259 4.96 16.22 -17.16
CA GLY A 259 5.85 15.34 -16.43
C GLY A 259 5.23 14.89 -15.13
N THR A 260 5.59 15.57 -14.05
CA THR A 260 5.22 15.17 -12.68
C THR A 260 3.72 15.32 -12.41
N PRO A 261 3.16 14.57 -11.45
CA PRO A 261 1.75 14.70 -11.09
C PRO A 261 1.29 16.14 -10.80
N LEU A 262 2.10 16.92 -10.08
CA LEU A 262 1.79 18.30 -9.73
C LEU A 262 1.79 19.22 -10.95
N GLU A 263 2.76 19.08 -11.86
CA GLU A 263 2.79 19.82 -13.12
C GLU A 263 1.59 19.47 -14.01
N ASN A 264 1.22 18.18 -14.06
CA ASN A 264 0.05 17.71 -14.80
C ASN A 264 -1.25 18.30 -14.22
N MET A 265 -1.33 18.53 -12.91
CA MET A 265 -2.48 19.18 -12.28
C MET A 265 -2.50 20.68 -12.55
N ALA A 266 -1.36 21.35 -12.42
CA ALA A 266 -1.23 22.80 -12.65
C ALA A 266 -1.43 23.19 -14.13
N GLY A 267 -1.08 22.30 -15.06
CA GLY A 267 -1.17 22.56 -16.50
C GLY A 267 -2.55 22.32 -17.13
N VAL A 268 -3.56 21.87 -16.36
CA VAL A 268 -4.91 21.60 -16.89
C VAL A 268 -5.57 22.81 -17.57
N PRO A 269 -5.50 24.04 -17.01
CA PRO A 269 -6.09 25.20 -17.68
C PRO A 269 -5.50 25.46 -19.06
N GLY A 270 -4.17 25.31 -19.21
CA GLY A 270 -3.48 25.41 -20.49
C GLY A 270 -3.91 24.31 -21.46
N LEU A 271 -3.98 23.07 -20.98
CA LEU A 271 -4.46 21.93 -21.77
C LEU A 271 -5.88 22.17 -22.32
N ILE A 272 -6.78 22.74 -21.53
CA ILE A 272 -8.14 23.05 -21.98
C ILE A 272 -8.11 24.09 -23.10
N ALA A 273 -7.32 25.17 -22.94
CA ALA A 273 -7.16 26.21 -23.96
C ALA A 273 -6.60 25.66 -25.28
N ASP A 274 -5.59 24.80 -25.21
CA ASP A 274 -4.99 24.16 -26.39
C ASP A 274 -5.97 23.17 -27.04
N THR A 275 -6.73 22.44 -26.23
CA THR A 275 -7.71 21.46 -26.73
C THR A 275 -8.80 22.18 -27.51
N VAL A 276 -9.39 23.25 -26.99
CA VAL A 276 -10.51 23.94 -27.68
C VAL A 276 -10.13 24.63 -28.97
N THR A 277 -8.84 24.92 -29.18
CA THR A 277 -8.34 25.55 -30.41
C THR A 277 -7.93 24.54 -31.49
N ASN A 278 -7.76 23.26 -31.13
CA ASN A 278 -7.37 22.21 -32.05
C ASN A 278 -8.54 21.22 -32.31
N PRO A 279 -9.11 21.18 -33.54
CA PRO A 279 -10.22 20.30 -33.88
C PRO A 279 -9.95 18.81 -33.65
N GLN A 280 -8.72 18.33 -33.89
CA GLN A 280 -8.37 16.92 -33.68
C GLN A 280 -8.26 16.60 -32.18
N ALA A 281 -7.69 17.52 -31.39
CA ALA A 281 -7.65 17.39 -29.94
C ALA A 281 -9.06 17.41 -29.32
N LEU A 282 -9.98 18.20 -29.87
CA LEU A 282 -11.40 18.19 -29.48
C LEU A 282 -12.07 16.83 -29.75
N ILE A 283 -11.81 16.22 -30.91
CA ILE A 283 -12.35 14.89 -31.23
C ILE A 283 -11.79 13.85 -30.26
N ALA A 284 -10.47 13.86 -30.01
CA ALA A 284 -9.82 12.98 -29.04
C ALA A 284 -10.42 13.15 -27.63
N ALA A 285 -10.49 14.39 -27.14
CA ALA A 285 -11.08 14.70 -25.84
C ALA A 285 -12.56 14.28 -25.76
N GLY A 286 -13.32 14.47 -26.84
CA GLY A 286 -14.70 14.00 -26.97
C GLY A 286 -14.83 12.48 -26.83
N LEU A 287 -13.96 11.71 -27.47
CA LEU A 287 -13.92 10.24 -27.32
C LEU A 287 -13.61 9.82 -25.88
N GLY A 288 -12.66 10.51 -25.24
CA GLY A 288 -12.36 10.30 -23.83
C GLY A 288 -13.54 10.60 -22.90
N ILE A 289 -14.21 11.73 -23.09
CA ILE A 289 -15.41 12.12 -22.34
C ILE A 289 -16.53 11.10 -22.54
N VAL A 290 -16.80 10.70 -23.78
CA VAL A 290 -17.80 9.64 -24.09
C VAL A 290 -17.44 8.36 -23.34
N THR A 291 -16.16 7.98 -23.31
CA THR A 291 -15.69 6.80 -22.58
C THR A 291 -15.93 6.90 -21.07
N ILE A 292 -15.67 8.07 -20.47
CA ILE A 292 -15.92 8.33 -19.04
C ILE A 292 -17.42 8.28 -18.74
N VAL A 293 -18.24 8.99 -19.52
CA VAL A 293 -19.70 9.02 -19.38
C VAL A 293 -20.26 7.62 -19.50
N LEU A 294 -19.83 6.87 -20.52
CA LEU A 294 -20.24 5.49 -20.74
C LEU A 294 -19.88 4.65 -19.51
N SER A 295 -18.66 4.77 -18.99
CA SER A 295 -18.18 3.99 -17.84
C SER A 295 -19.00 4.23 -16.55
N PHE A 296 -19.44 5.46 -16.29
CA PHE A 296 -20.31 5.77 -15.16
C PHE A 296 -21.76 5.33 -15.38
N MET A 297 -22.30 5.55 -16.57
CA MET A 297 -23.70 5.27 -16.89
C MET A 297 -23.96 3.78 -17.20
N TRP A 298 -22.94 3.00 -17.54
CA TRP A 298 -23.07 1.60 -17.95
C TRP A 298 -23.80 0.73 -16.93
N LYS A 299 -23.65 1.04 -15.64
CA LYS A 299 -24.32 0.32 -14.55
C LYS A 299 -25.86 0.38 -14.65
N LYS A 300 -26.41 1.39 -15.33
CA LYS A 300 -27.85 1.64 -15.48
C LYS A 300 -28.43 1.04 -16.78
N VAL A 301 -27.60 0.48 -17.65
CA VAL A 301 -28.05 -0.08 -18.94
C VAL A 301 -28.87 -1.36 -18.67
N PRO A 302 -30.13 -1.45 -19.16
CA PRO A 302 -30.95 -2.63 -18.98
C PRO A 302 -30.56 -3.77 -19.94
N GLY A 303 -30.90 -4.99 -19.57
CA GLY A 303 -30.78 -6.17 -20.45
C GLY A 303 -29.40 -6.85 -20.48
N PRO A 304 -29.20 -7.80 -21.42
CA PRO A 304 -28.02 -8.64 -21.47
C PRO A 304 -26.74 -7.88 -21.88
N VAL A 305 -26.87 -6.69 -22.50
CA VAL A 305 -25.75 -5.84 -22.94
C VAL A 305 -24.88 -5.38 -21.77
N ARG A 306 -25.46 -5.24 -20.57
CA ARG A 306 -24.73 -4.91 -19.34
C ARG A 306 -23.61 -5.91 -19.00
N LYS A 307 -23.65 -7.13 -19.55
CA LYS A 307 -22.60 -8.15 -19.35
C LYS A 307 -21.29 -7.81 -20.08
N VAL A 308 -21.35 -6.98 -21.11
CA VAL A 308 -20.15 -6.48 -21.81
C VAL A 308 -19.58 -5.32 -21.00
N PRO A 309 -18.29 -5.28 -20.66
CA PRO A 309 -17.68 -4.13 -20.00
C PRO A 309 -17.76 -2.84 -20.81
N ALA A 310 -18.02 -1.71 -20.14
CA ALA A 310 -18.08 -0.38 -20.76
C ALA A 310 -16.82 -0.03 -21.55
N ALA A 311 -15.64 -0.43 -21.05
CA ALA A 311 -14.36 -0.21 -21.71
C ALA A 311 -14.28 -0.86 -23.10
N LEU A 312 -14.81 -2.08 -23.27
CA LEU A 312 -14.82 -2.74 -24.58
C LEU A 312 -15.73 -2.00 -25.57
N VAL A 313 -16.88 -1.52 -25.11
CA VAL A 313 -17.82 -0.78 -25.95
C VAL A 313 -17.25 0.58 -26.33
N ALA A 314 -16.60 1.27 -25.39
CA ALA A 314 -15.91 2.52 -25.65
C ALA A 314 -14.79 2.35 -26.69
N VAL A 315 -14.00 1.28 -26.61
CA VAL A 315 -12.97 0.95 -27.62
C VAL A 315 -13.59 0.70 -28.99
N GLY A 316 -14.69 -0.06 -29.06
CA GLY A 316 -15.40 -0.29 -30.33
C GLY A 316 -15.91 1.00 -30.97
N ILE A 317 -16.49 1.90 -30.17
CA ILE A 317 -16.92 3.24 -30.64
C ILE A 317 -15.72 4.06 -31.09
N GLY A 318 -14.63 4.06 -30.31
CA GLY A 318 -13.39 4.77 -30.64
C GLY A 318 -12.81 4.34 -31.97
N ILE A 319 -12.70 3.03 -32.21
CA ILE A 319 -12.21 2.48 -33.49
C ILE A 319 -13.13 2.93 -34.64
N ALA A 320 -14.44 2.86 -34.46
CA ALA A 320 -15.39 3.29 -35.50
C ALA A 320 -15.24 4.77 -35.84
N VAL A 321 -15.11 5.64 -34.83
CA VAL A 321 -14.92 7.09 -35.05
C VAL A 321 -13.56 7.40 -35.65
N ALA A 322 -12.49 6.77 -35.17
CA ALA A 322 -11.14 6.96 -35.70
C ALA A 322 -10.98 6.47 -37.14
N SER A 323 -11.86 5.56 -37.60
CA SER A 323 -11.90 5.13 -39.00
C SER A 323 -12.61 6.09 -39.95
N LEU A 324 -13.25 7.15 -39.44
CA LEU A 324 -13.92 8.15 -40.28
C LEU A 324 -12.92 9.05 -41.02
N PRO A 325 -13.21 9.43 -42.28
CA PRO A 325 -12.33 10.30 -43.04
C PRO A 325 -12.20 11.67 -42.38
N GLY A 326 -10.95 12.16 -42.24
CA GLY A 326 -10.63 13.45 -41.63
C GLY A 326 -10.43 13.42 -40.11
N VAL A 327 -10.50 12.24 -39.48
CA VAL A 327 -10.18 12.05 -38.05
C VAL A 327 -8.74 11.53 -37.92
N GLU A 328 -7.87 12.33 -37.32
CA GLU A 328 -6.44 12.03 -37.13
C GLU A 328 -6.11 11.97 -35.63
N VAL A 329 -6.74 11.03 -34.93
CA VAL A 329 -6.46 10.79 -33.51
C VAL A 329 -5.27 9.84 -33.34
N LYS A 330 -4.48 10.04 -32.28
CA LYS A 330 -3.36 9.16 -31.98
C LYS A 330 -3.85 7.77 -31.59
N THR A 331 -3.40 6.78 -32.33
CA THR A 331 -3.66 5.37 -32.03
C THR A 331 -2.42 4.71 -31.44
N LEU A 332 -2.65 3.55 -30.86
CA LEU A 332 -1.63 2.81 -30.15
C LEU A 332 -0.60 2.18 -31.11
N GLN A 333 0.69 2.41 -30.90
CA GLN A 333 1.73 1.82 -31.74
C GLN A 333 2.50 0.75 -30.97
N VAL A 334 2.61 -0.44 -31.55
CA VAL A 334 3.40 -1.57 -31.02
C VAL A 334 4.35 -2.02 -32.11
N GLY A 335 5.65 -1.94 -31.83
CA GLY A 335 6.69 -2.45 -32.70
C GLY A 335 6.89 -3.96 -32.56
N ASN A 336 8.05 -4.45 -33.02
CA ASN A 336 8.39 -5.86 -32.95
C ASN A 336 8.94 -6.24 -31.57
N LEU A 337 8.11 -6.90 -30.75
CA LEU A 337 8.48 -7.35 -29.40
C LEU A 337 9.75 -8.22 -29.37
N LEU A 338 9.89 -9.14 -30.34
CA LEU A 338 11.00 -10.09 -30.34
C LEU A 338 12.34 -9.40 -30.61
N ALA A 339 12.32 -8.29 -31.35
CA ALA A 339 13.53 -7.51 -31.63
C ALA A 339 14.01 -6.69 -30.43
N SER A 340 13.15 -6.50 -29.42
CA SER A 340 13.47 -5.73 -28.21
C SER A 340 14.01 -6.58 -27.07
N VAL A 341 13.95 -7.91 -27.18
CA VAL A 341 14.50 -8.81 -26.16
C VAL A 341 16.03 -8.76 -26.23
N ASP A 342 16.65 -8.41 -25.10
CA ASP A 342 18.10 -8.40 -24.94
C ASP A 342 18.49 -9.27 -23.75
N VAL A 343 19.13 -10.41 -24.03
CA VAL A 343 19.52 -11.37 -22.99
C VAL A 343 20.89 -10.96 -22.44
N PRO A 344 21.03 -10.71 -21.12
CA PRO A 344 22.31 -10.31 -20.55
C PRO A 344 23.43 -11.32 -20.86
N GLY A 345 24.51 -10.83 -21.47
CA GLY A 345 25.69 -11.60 -21.82
C GLY A 345 26.74 -11.64 -20.69
N ALA A 346 27.85 -12.31 -20.98
CA ALA A 346 28.97 -12.44 -20.03
C ALA A 346 29.59 -11.09 -19.64
N GLU A 347 29.57 -10.11 -20.54
CA GLU A 347 30.07 -8.75 -20.28
C GLU A 347 29.23 -8.05 -19.20
N GLN A 348 27.91 -8.10 -19.32
CA GLN A 348 27.00 -7.49 -18.35
C GLN A 348 27.06 -8.20 -16.99
N LEU A 349 27.24 -9.52 -16.99
CA LEU A 349 27.45 -10.30 -15.77
C LEU A 349 28.76 -9.94 -15.05
N SER A 350 29.81 -9.56 -15.78
CA SER A 350 31.08 -9.11 -15.19
C SER A 350 30.93 -7.79 -14.42
N GLY A 351 29.93 -6.97 -14.77
CA GLY A 351 29.59 -5.72 -14.09
C GLY A 351 29.07 -5.89 -12.65
N LEU A 352 28.74 -7.10 -12.21
CA LEU A 352 28.27 -7.36 -10.84
C LEU A 352 29.28 -7.00 -9.74
N ALA A 353 30.56 -6.85 -10.08
CA ALA A 353 31.59 -6.41 -9.15
C ALA A 353 31.51 -4.91 -8.81
N ASP A 354 30.73 -4.13 -9.58
CA ASP A 354 30.55 -2.70 -9.38
C ASP A 354 29.61 -2.40 -8.20
N ALA A 355 30.04 -1.51 -7.31
CA ALA A 355 29.29 -1.15 -6.11
C ALA A 355 27.99 -0.38 -6.43
N GLY A 356 27.96 0.41 -7.49
CA GLY A 356 26.78 1.10 -7.99
C GLY A 356 25.72 0.11 -8.47
N ILE A 357 26.12 -0.93 -9.20
CA ILE A 357 25.23 -2.01 -9.65
C ILE A 357 24.65 -2.79 -8.46
N ILE A 358 25.47 -3.12 -7.45
CA ILE A 358 24.99 -3.78 -6.22
C ILE A 358 23.98 -2.89 -5.49
N THR A 359 24.27 -1.59 -5.40
CA THR A 359 23.37 -0.61 -4.77
C THR A 359 22.04 -0.53 -5.54
N ALA A 360 22.08 -0.48 -6.88
CA ALA A 360 20.88 -0.51 -7.71
C ALA A 360 20.07 -1.80 -7.48
N ILE A 361 20.71 -2.98 -7.48
CA ILE A 361 20.07 -4.26 -7.19
C ILE A 361 19.31 -4.22 -5.85
N LEU A 362 19.97 -3.75 -4.79
CA LEU A 362 19.36 -3.64 -3.47
C LEU A 362 18.19 -2.66 -3.46
N THR A 363 18.36 -1.50 -4.09
CA THR A 363 17.32 -0.46 -4.22
C THR A 363 16.09 -0.99 -4.96
N PHE A 364 16.26 -1.59 -6.15
CA PHE A 364 15.16 -2.22 -6.88
C PHE A 364 14.51 -3.34 -6.07
N THR A 365 15.30 -4.17 -5.37
CA THR A 365 14.78 -5.26 -4.54
C THR A 365 13.84 -4.70 -3.47
N VAL A 366 14.28 -3.71 -2.70
CA VAL A 366 13.51 -3.14 -1.59
C VAL A 366 12.25 -2.45 -2.11
N ILE A 367 12.39 -1.59 -3.12
CA ILE A 367 11.26 -0.79 -3.63
C ILE A 367 10.23 -1.70 -4.32
N ALA A 368 10.65 -2.59 -5.22
CA ALA A 368 9.74 -3.50 -5.92
C ALA A 368 9.00 -4.45 -4.96
N SER A 369 9.68 -4.89 -3.89
CA SER A 369 9.06 -5.72 -2.85
C SER A 369 8.03 -4.93 -2.04
N ALA A 370 8.40 -3.75 -1.57
CA ALA A 370 7.54 -2.89 -0.76
C ALA A 370 6.29 -2.48 -1.56
N GLU A 371 6.45 -1.96 -2.77
CA GLU A 371 5.32 -1.59 -3.64
C GLU A 371 4.38 -2.76 -3.90
N SER A 372 4.92 -3.94 -4.16
CA SER A 372 4.11 -5.13 -4.43
C SER A 372 3.29 -5.55 -3.21
N LEU A 373 3.87 -5.51 -2.01
CA LEU A 373 3.18 -5.93 -0.79
C LEU A 373 2.22 -4.84 -0.26
N PHE A 374 2.53 -3.56 -0.44
CA PHE A 374 1.60 -2.47 -0.18
C PHE A 374 0.40 -2.53 -1.13
N THR A 375 0.64 -2.78 -2.41
CA THR A 375 -0.43 -3.02 -3.38
C THR A 375 -1.28 -4.24 -3.00
N ALA A 376 -0.66 -5.32 -2.53
CA ALA A 376 -1.39 -6.50 -2.05
C ALA A 376 -2.34 -6.14 -0.91
N ALA A 377 -1.85 -5.40 0.09
CA ALA A 377 -2.66 -4.93 1.20
C ALA A 377 -3.81 -4.03 0.73
N ALA A 378 -3.58 -3.17 -0.27
CA ALA A 378 -4.58 -2.30 -0.85
C ALA A 378 -5.69 -3.10 -1.57
N VAL A 379 -5.30 -4.03 -2.43
CA VAL A 379 -6.19 -4.85 -3.24
C VAL A 379 -7.02 -5.78 -2.37
N ASP A 380 -6.42 -6.36 -1.31
CA ASP A 380 -7.12 -7.16 -0.33
C ASP A 380 -8.28 -6.38 0.34
N ARG A 381 -8.21 -5.05 0.43
CA ARG A 381 -9.31 -4.22 0.97
C ARG A 381 -10.41 -3.92 -0.04
N MET A 382 -10.16 -4.12 -1.33
CA MET A 382 -11.16 -3.90 -2.38
C MET A 382 -12.11 -5.10 -2.57
N HIS A 383 -11.78 -6.26 -1.99
CA HIS A 383 -12.56 -7.49 -2.18
C HIS A 383 -12.73 -8.31 -0.91
N ASN A 384 -13.77 -9.15 -0.88
CA ASN A 384 -14.06 -10.08 0.23
C ASN A 384 -13.54 -11.50 -0.02
N GLY A 385 -12.77 -11.72 -1.10
CA GLY A 385 -12.17 -13.01 -1.44
C GLY A 385 -10.97 -13.41 -0.55
N PRO A 386 -10.27 -14.50 -0.91
CA PRO A 386 -9.10 -14.98 -0.18
C PRO A 386 -8.01 -13.90 -0.09
N ARG A 387 -7.48 -13.69 1.12
CA ARG A 387 -6.41 -12.74 1.42
C ARG A 387 -5.08 -13.19 0.81
N THR A 388 -4.21 -12.22 0.54
CA THR A 388 -2.92 -12.45 -0.09
C THR A 388 -1.97 -13.23 0.83
N ARG A 389 -1.25 -14.21 0.26
CA ARG A 389 -0.13 -14.87 0.94
C ARG A 389 1.15 -14.11 0.65
N TYR A 390 1.46 -13.10 1.47
CA TYR A 390 2.55 -12.13 1.25
C TYR A 390 3.90 -12.76 0.87
N ASN A 391 4.35 -13.80 1.57
CA ASN A 391 5.61 -14.48 1.23
C ASN A 391 5.55 -15.18 -0.13
N THR A 392 4.43 -15.81 -0.47
CA THR A 392 4.23 -16.45 -1.77
C THR A 392 4.12 -15.41 -2.88
N GLU A 393 3.48 -14.27 -2.62
CA GLU A 393 3.44 -13.16 -3.57
C GLU A 393 4.85 -12.58 -3.80
N LEU A 394 5.65 -12.44 -2.75
CA LEU A 394 7.03 -11.96 -2.88
C LEU A 394 7.89 -12.92 -3.73
N ILE A 395 7.75 -14.23 -3.54
CA ILE A 395 8.38 -15.24 -4.41
C ILE A 395 7.87 -15.14 -5.85
N ALA A 396 6.56 -14.89 -6.05
CA ALA A 396 5.98 -14.73 -7.37
C ALA A 396 6.54 -13.51 -8.11
N GLN A 397 6.62 -12.36 -7.43
CA GLN A 397 7.24 -11.14 -7.96
C GLN A 397 8.71 -11.39 -8.30
N GLY A 398 9.43 -12.06 -7.41
CA GLY A 398 10.82 -12.42 -7.64
C GLY A 398 11.02 -13.30 -8.87
N ALA A 399 10.18 -14.33 -9.05
CA ALA A 399 10.21 -15.16 -10.26
C ALA A 399 9.89 -14.36 -11.53
N GLY A 400 8.92 -13.42 -11.44
CA GLY A 400 8.62 -12.49 -12.52
C GLY A 400 9.81 -11.61 -12.89
N ASN A 401 10.47 -11.01 -11.89
CA ASN A 401 11.63 -10.14 -12.09
C ASN A 401 12.87 -10.91 -12.56
N THR A 402 13.09 -12.14 -12.08
CA THR A 402 14.15 -13.01 -12.62
C THR A 402 13.94 -13.21 -14.12
N ILE A 403 12.74 -13.57 -14.55
CA ILE A 403 12.45 -13.79 -15.99
C ILE A 403 12.50 -12.47 -16.77
N ALA A 404 12.00 -11.36 -16.20
CA ALA A 404 12.08 -10.04 -16.81
C ALA A 404 13.54 -9.64 -17.06
N GLY A 405 14.40 -9.81 -16.07
CA GLY A 405 15.82 -9.49 -16.18
C GLY A 405 16.55 -10.35 -17.23
N VAL A 406 16.23 -11.66 -17.31
CA VAL A 406 16.76 -12.53 -18.38
C VAL A 406 16.39 -12.03 -19.77
N LEU A 407 15.21 -11.42 -19.94
CA LEU A 407 14.74 -10.91 -21.23
C LEU A 407 15.10 -9.43 -21.47
N GLY A 408 15.87 -8.80 -20.57
CA GLY A 408 16.22 -7.38 -20.67
C GLY A 408 15.02 -6.44 -20.45
N ALA A 409 13.95 -6.94 -19.83
CA ALA A 409 12.70 -6.22 -19.65
C ALA A 409 12.71 -5.35 -18.38
N LEU A 410 11.72 -4.46 -18.29
CA LEU A 410 11.54 -3.57 -17.13
C LEU A 410 11.21 -4.37 -15.85
N PRO A 411 11.58 -3.84 -14.67
CA PRO A 411 11.15 -4.41 -13.40
C PRO A 411 9.62 -4.47 -13.31
N ILE A 412 9.15 -5.56 -12.73
CA ILE A 412 7.76 -5.90 -12.52
C ILE A 412 7.43 -5.72 -11.05
N THR A 413 6.33 -5.03 -10.79
CA THR A 413 5.70 -4.99 -9.48
C THR A 413 4.20 -5.20 -9.63
N ALA A 414 3.50 -5.31 -8.53
CA ALA A 414 2.05 -5.21 -8.58
C ALA A 414 1.58 -3.76 -8.75
N VAL A 415 0.55 -3.58 -9.59
CA VAL A 415 0.03 -2.26 -9.94
C VAL A 415 -1.40 -2.12 -9.45
N VAL A 416 -1.62 -1.16 -8.54
CA VAL A 416 -2.95 -0.88 -7.95
C VAL A 416 -3.99 -0.58 -9.02
N ALA A 417 -3.68 0.23 -10.04
CA ALA A 417 -4.64 0.62 -11.07
C ALA A 417 -5.19 -0.56 -11.89
N ARG A 418 -4.33 -1.51 -12.26
CA ARG A 418 -4.75 -2.72 -12.99
C ARG A 418 -5.50 -3.69 -12.08
N SER A 419 -5.04 -3.81 -10.84
CA SER A 419 -5.65 -4.67 -9.84
C SER A 419 -7.04 -4.18 -9.45
N SER A 420 -7.23 -2.87 -9.30
CA SER A 420 -8.53 -2.28 -9.03
C SER A 420 -9.47 -2.40 -10.21
N ALA A 421 -8.99 -2.21 -11.45
CA ALA A 421 -9.78 -2.49 -12.65
C ALA A 421 -10.23 -3.96 -12.70
N ASN A 422 -9.36 -4.90 -12.32
CA ASN A 422 -9.68 -6.32 -12.22
C ASN A 422 -10.81 -6.60 -11.21
N VAL A 423 -10.67 -6.05 -9.99
CA VAL A 423 -11.68 -6.18 -8.93
C VAL A 423 -13.01 -5.54 -9.35
N GLN A 424 -12.96 -4.35 -9.93
CA GLN A 424 -14.15 -3.61 -10.36
C GLN A 424 -14.87 -4.24 -11.55
N ALA A 425 -14.13 -4.96 -12.40
CA ALA A 425 -14.71 -5.77 -13.48
C ALA A 425 -15.35 -7.07 -12.97
N GLY A 426 -15.23 -7.37 -11.66
CA GLY A 426 -15.92 -8.47 -11.00
C GLY A 426 -15.12 -9.78 -10.95
N ALA A 427 -13.82 -9.75 -11.26
CA ALA A 427 -12.97 -10.93 -11.12
C ALA A 427 -12.97 -11.45 -9.68
N LYS A 428 -12.97 -12.77 -9.53
CA LYS A 428 -12.98 -13.47 -8.23
C LYS A 428 -11.82 -14.44 -8.10
N THR A 429 -11.15 -14.76 -9.20
CA THR A 429 -10.05 -15.72 -9.21
C THR A 429 -8.81 -15.14 -9.89
N ARG A 430 -7.70 -15.89 -9.78
CA ARG A 430 -6.45 -15.58 -10.50
C ARG A 430 -6.56 -15.74 -12.02
N LEU A 431 -7.61 -16.41 -12.53
CA LEU A 431 -7.74 -16.68 -13.95
C LEU A 431 -7.74 -15.35 -14.75
N SER A 432 -8.45 -14.33 -14.27
CA SER A 432 -8.47 -13.02 -14.91
C SER A 432 -7.07 -12.40 -15.05
N ARG A 433 -6.25 -12.41 -13.98
CA ARG A 433 -4.88 -11.84 -14.02
C ARG A 433 -3.93 -12.61 -14.93
N THR A 434 -4.09 -13.94 -15.04
CA THR A 434 -3.29 -14.76 -15.96
C THR A 434 -3.71 -14.55 -17.41
N LEU A 435 -5.02 -14.57 -17.69
CA LEU A 435 -5.57 -14.36 -19.03
C LEU A 435 -5.20 -12.98 -19.58
N HIS A 436 -5.13 -11.97 -18.73
CA HIS A 436 -4.65 -10.65 -19.14
C HIS A 436 -3.24 -10.70 -19.77
N GLY A 437 -2.28 -11.38 -19.14
CA GLY A 437 -0.93 -11.55 -19.70
C GLY A 437 -0.95 -12.33 -21.02
N LEU A 438 -1.85 -13.30 -21.14
CA LEU A 438 -2.07 -14.03 -22.39
C LEU A 438 -2.61 -13.11 -23.49
N TRP A 439 -3.55 -12.22 -23.18
CA TRP A 439 -4.06 -11.24 -24.14
C TRP A 439 -2.99 -10.24 -24.57
N LEU A 440 -2.16 -9.75 -23.63
CA LEU A 440 -1.01 -8.91 -23.98
C LEU A 440 -0.10 -9.62 -24.98
N LEU A 441 0.27 -10.88 -24.69
CA LEU A 441 1.15 -11.65 -25.57
C LEU A 441 0.51 -11.91 -26.94
N ALA A 442 -0.74 -12.36 -26.95
CA ALA A 442 -1.46 -12.69 -28.17
C ALA A 442 -1.65 -11.47 -29.06
N PHE A 443 -2.09 -10.34 -28.52
CA PHE A 443 -2.32 -9.13 -29.32
C PHE A 443 -1.02 -8.47 -29.76
N ALA A 444 -0.01 -8.42 -28.90
CA ALA A 444 1.26 -7.80 -29.25
C ALA A 444 2.05 -8.60 -30.30
N LEU A 445 1.94 -9.94 -30.29
CA LEU A 445 2.66 -10.80 -31.23
C LEU A 445 1.86 -11.14 -32.49
N LEU A 446 0.57 -11.46 -32.35
CA LEU A 446 -0.24 -12.01 -33.45
C LEU A 446 -1.16 -10.98 -34.09
N LEU A 447 -1.54 -9.92 -33.37
CA LEU A 447 -2.54 -8.94 -33.81
C LEU A 447 -2.09 -7.47 -33.59
N PRO A 448 -0.84 -7.07 -33.89
CA PRO A 448 -0.40 -5.69 -33.66
C PRO A 448 -1.19 -4.67 -34.49
N GLN A 449 -1.72 -5.09 -35.66
CA GLN A 449 -2.57 -4.25 -36.49
C GLN A 449 -3.90 -3.93 -35.82
N VAL A 450 -4.44 -4.83 -34.99
CA VAL A 450 -5.67 -4.59 -34.23
C VAL A 450 -5.42 -3.58 -33.12
N LEU A 451 -4.27 -3.68 -32.45
CA LEU A 451 -3.85 -2.70 -31.45
C LEU A 451 -3.72 -1.30 -32.06
N ALA A 452 -3.18 -1.21 -33.28
CA ALA A 452 -3.02 0.04 -34.03
C ALA A 452 -4.32 0.76 -34.41
N LEU A 453 -5.48 0.12 -34.23
CA LEU A 453 -6.77 0.75 -34.43
C LEU A 453 -7.28 1.49 -33.18
N ILE A 454 -6.74 1.17 -32.00
CA ILE A 454 -7.29 1.65 -30.72
C ILE A 454 -6.82 3.09 -30.47
N PRO A 455 -7.73 4.08 -30.37
CA PRO A 455 -7.35 5.44 -30.02
C PRO A 455 -6.86 5.52 -28.58
N ILE A 456 -5.75 6.22 -28.35
CA ILE A 456 -5.16 6.41 -27.02
C ILE A 456 -6.12 7.19 -26.13
N SER A 457 -6.88 8.13 -26.70
CA SER A 457 -7.86 8.96 -25.99
C SER A 457 -8.96 8.16 -25.29
N VAL A 458 -9.40 7.06 -25.90
CA VAL A 458 -10.37 6.14 -25.28
C VAL A 458 -9.77 5.42 -24.08
N LEU A 459 -8.55 4.90 -24.23
CA LEU A 459 -7.86 4.21 -23.15
C LEU A 459 -7.58 5.16 -21.97
N ALA A 460 -7.19 6.40 -22.25
CA ALA A 460 -7.03 7.46 -21.27
C ALA A 460 -8.35 7.73 -20.53
N GLY A 461 -9.49 7.80 -21.23
CA GLY A 461 -10.81 7.92 -20.60
C GLY A 461 -11.16 6.78 -19.64
N VAL A 462 -10.81 5.52 -19.99
CA VAL A 462 -10.97 4.37 -19.07
C VAL A 462 -10.10 4.53 -17.81
N LEU A 463 -8.88 5.04 -17.97
CA LEU A 463 -7.96 5.28 -16.85
C LEU A 463 -8.41 6.45 -15.96
N VAL A 464 -8.97 7.53 -16.53
CA VAL A 464 -9.56 8.63 -15.75
C VAL A 464 -10.71 8.11 -14.88
N HIS A 465 -11.63 7.33 -15.45
CA HIS A 465 -12.71 6.71 -14.67
C HIS A 465 -12.20 5.75 -13.59
N SER A 466 -11.14 4.99 -13.89
CA SER A 466 -10.51 4.08 -12.91
C SER A 466 -9.84 4.86 -11.78
N GLY A 467 -9.16 5.96 -12.10
CA GLY A 467 -8.57 6.90 -11.16
C GLY A 467 -9.60 7.54 -10.24
N TRP A 468 -10.77 7.94 -10.76
CA TRP A 468 -11.87 8.47 -9.95
C TRP A 468 -12.36 7.48 -8.89
N LYS A 469 -12.49 6.20 -9.27
CA LYS A 469 -12.91 5.15 -8.34
C LYS A 469 -11.84 4.78 -7.32
N LEU A 470 -10.56 4.94 -7.66
CA LEU A 470 -9.45 4.81 -6.71
C LEU A 470 -9.42 6.00 -5.74
N PHE A 471 -9.69 7.21 -6.23
CA PHE A 471 -9.78 8.41 -5.42
C PHE A 471 -10.90 8.35 -4.38
N ALA A 472 -12.01 7.68 -4.72
CA ALA A 472 -13.12 7.39 -3.80
C ALA A 472 -13.54 8.62 -2.96
N PRO A 473 -13.94 9.74 -3.61
CA PRO A 473 -14.19 11.02 -2.93
C PRO A 473 -15.23 10.92 -1.81
N ASP A 474 -16.15 9.96 -1.91
CA ASP A 474 -17.18 9.69 -0.90
C ASP A 474 -16.62 9.19 0.44
N GLU A 475 -15.39 8.67 0.48
CA GLU A 475 -14.74 8.17 1.70
C GLU A 475 -14.14 9.30 2.56
N PHE A 476 -13.73 10.43 1.96
CA PHE A 476 -13.20 11.59 2.69
C PHE A 476 -14.16 12.16 3.74
N PRO A 477 -15.41 12.55 3.39
CA PRO A 477 -16.35 13.09 4.37
C PRO A 477 -16.81 12.05 5.38
N LYS A 478 -16.87 10.76 5.01
CA LYS A 478 -17.18 9.67 5.96
C LYS A 478 -16.08 9.55 7.01
N MET A 479 -14.81 9.50 6.57
CA MET A 479 -13.67 9.39 7.46
C MET A 479 -13.56 10.62 8.37
N TRP A 480 -13.73 11.85 7.85
CA TRP A 480 -13.75 13.07 8.66
C TRP A 480 -14.78 13.04 9.80
N ARG A 481 -15.97 12.48 9.53
CA ARG A 481 -17.07 12.37 10.50
C ARG A 481 -16.86 11.23 11.50
N GLN A 482 -16.16 10.16 11.09
CA GLN A 482 -15.90 9.00 11.94
C GLN A 482 -14.70 9.22 12.85
N ASP A 483 -13.57 9.66 12.27
CA ASP A 483 -12.32 9.80 12.99
C ASP A 483 -11.39 10.84 12.32
N ARG A 484 -11.21 11.98 13.00
CA ARG A 484 -10.36 13.08 12.51
C ARG A 484 -8.87 12.73 12.44
N GLY A 485 -8.40 11.85 13.32
CA GLY A 485 -7.00 11.42 13.33
C GLY A 485 -6.70 10.50 12.15
N GLU A 486 -7.56 9.51 11.90
CA GLU A 486 -7.44 8.62 10.74
C GLU A 486 -7.62 9.41 9.43
N PHE A 487 -8.51 10.40 9.40
CA PHE A 487 -8.62 11.32 8.26
C PHE A 487 -7.32 12.10 8.00
N ALA A 488 -6.65 12.58 9.06
CA ALA A 488 -5.38 13.28 8.93
C ALA A 488 -4.28 12.37 8.36
N VAL A 489 -4.18 11.13 8.83
CA VAL A 489 -3.25 10.12 8.30
C VAL A 489 -3.53 9.83 6.83
N MET A 490 -4.80 9.61 6.46
CA MET A 490 -5.23 9.37 5.09
C MET A 490 -4.91 10.54 4.16
N THR A 491 -5.19 11.77 4.60
CA THR A 491 -4.94 12.99 3.82
C THR A 491 -3.44 13.22 3.65
N LEU A 492 -2.64 13.07 4.72
CA LEU A 492 -1.19 13.18 4.65
C LEU A 492 -0.61 12.17 3.66
N THR A 493 -1.02 10.90 3.77
CA THR A 493 -0.60 9.83 2.85
C THR A 493 -0.93 10.22 1.40
N THR A 494 -2.15 10.69 1.13
CA THR A 494 -2.60 11.11 -0.20
C THR A 494 -1.73 12.24 -0.77
N LEU A 495 -1.47 13.28 0.04
CA LEU A 495 -0.71 14.45 -0.37
C LEU A 495 0.75 14.11 -0.66
N VAL A 496 1.38 13.31 0.21
CA VAL A 496 2.78 12.90 0.01
C VAL A 496 2.91 12.05 -1.26
N ILE A 497 2.04 11.06 -1.50
CA ILE A 497 2.09 10.26 -2.74
C ILE A 497 1.90 11.15 -3.98
N THR A 498 0.99 12.12 -3.91
CA THR A 498 0.75 13.06 -5.03
C THR A 498 1.97 13.93 -5.32
N ALA A 499 2.71 14.32 -4.28
CA ALA A 499 3.89 15.18 -4.41
C ALA A 499 5.19 14.43 -4.73
N THR A 500 5.28 13.15 -4.39
CA THR A 500 6.53 12.36 -4.44
C THR A 500 6.32 11.03 -5.15
N ALA A 501 6.29 9.93 -4.41
CA ALA A 501 6.11 8.57 -4.88
C ALA A 501 5.27 7.74 -3.90
N LEU A 502 4.82 6.57 -4.37
CA LEU A 502 4.01 5.63 -3.59
C LEU A 502 4.72 5.21 -2.30
N LEU A 503 5.98 4.78 -2.40
CA LEU A 503 6.75 4.26 -1.27
C LEU A 503 6.88 5.30 -0.15
N GLU A 504 7.35 6.50 -0.49
CA GLU A 504 7.53 7.61 0.46
C GLU A 504 6.21 7.93 1.16
N GLY A 505 5.12 8.11 0.41
CA GLY A 505 3.85 8.43 1.01
C GLY A 505 3.28 7.33 1.92
N VAL A 506 3.50 6.05 1.61
CA VAL A 506 3.14 4.95 2.52
C VAL A 506 3.98 4.98 3.79
N LEU A 507 5.29 5.28 3.71
CA LEU A 507 6.14 5.41 4.90
C LEU A 507 5.72 6.57 5.80
N PHE A 508 5.44 7.75 5.24
CA PHE A 508 4.92 8.89 5.99
C PHE A 508 3.54 8.58 6.60
N GLY A 509 2.66 7.91 5.85
CA GLY A 509 1.37 7.46 6.34
C GLY A 509 1.48 6.49 7.51
N LEU A 510 2.35 5.49 7.41
CA LEU A 510 2.60 4.52 8.47
C LEU A 510 3.18 5.19 9.71
N ALA A 511 4.17 6.07 9.54
CA ALA A 511 4.76 6.84 10.63
C ALA A 511 3.70 7.68 11.35
N ALA A 512 2.86 8.41 10.61
CA ALA A 512 1.76 9.19 11.19
C ALA A 512 0.72 8.30 11.89
N GLY A 513 0.43 7.12 11.33
CA GLY A 513 -0.44 6.12 11.96
C GLY A 513 0.12 5.59 13.28
N VAL A 514 1.43 5.30 13.34
CA VAL A 514 2.12 4.87 14.56
C VAL A 514 2.10 5.98 15.61
N VAL A 515 2.39 7.22 15.23
CA VAL A 515 2.30 8.38 16.13
C VAL A 515 0.88 8.56 16.67
N LEU A 516 -0.14 8.47 15.81
CA LEU A 516 -1.53 8.58 16.22
C LEU A 516 -1.93 7.44 17.18
N ALA A 517 -1.53 6.21 16.89
CA ALA A 517 -1.77 5.06 17.77
C ALA A 517 -1.09 5.26 19.14
N ALA A 518 0.16 5.70 19.16
CA ALA A 518 0.90 5.98 20.39
C ALA A 518 0.23 7.07 21.23
N LEU A 519 -0.24 8.16 20.61
CA LEU A 519 -0.94 9.26 21.30
C LEU A 519 -2.30 8.83 21.88
N ARG A 520 -3.01 7.91 21.21
CA ARG A 520 -4.28 7.34 21.69
C ARG A 520 -4.07 6.34 22.80
N MET A 521 -3.08 5.47 22.65
CA MET A 521 -2.71 4.50 23.68
C MET A 521 -2.17 5.21 24.93
N SER A 522 -1.59 6.38 24.80
CA SER A 522 -1.10 7.21 25.91
C SER A 522 -2.17 8.18 26.46
N GLN A 523 -3.44 7.77 26.52
CA GLN A 523 -4.47 8.56 27.19
C GLN A 523 -4.46 8.27 28.69
N THR A 524 -4.03 9.27 29.46
CA THR A 524 -4.13 9.30 30.94
C THR A 524 -5.15 10.34 31.34
N VAL A 525 -6.06 9.98 32.24
CA VAL A 525 -6.94 10.92 32.92
C VAL A 525 -6.34 11.23 34.28
N VAL A 526 -6.12 12.52 34.55
CA VAL A 526 -5.67 13.00 35.86
C VAL A 526 -6.77 13.86 36.45
N ARG A 527 -7.20 13.53 37.67
CA ARG A 527 -8.16 14.31 38.44
C ARG A 527 -7.52 14.74 39.74
N GLN A 528 -7.52 16.04 39.99
CA GLN A 528 -7.01 16.62 41.22
C GLN A 528 -8.18 17.10 42.07
N HIS A 529 -8.18 16.75 43.35
CA HIS A 529 -9.15 17.22 44.33
C HIS A 529 -8.36 17.70 45.54
N ILE A 530 -8.65 18.92 46.00
CA ILE A 530 -8.09 19.45 47.24
C ILE A 530 -9.25 19.49 48.23
N GLU A 531 -9.19 18.65 49.26
CA GLU A 531 -10.21 18.56 50.31
C GLU A 531 -9.54 18.74 51.67
N ASP A 532 -10.03 19.71 52.45
CA ASP A 532 -9.57 20.01 53.81
C ASP A 532 -8.04 20.04 53.96
N ASP A 533 -7.46 18.98 54.52
CA ASP A 533 -6.03 18.80 54.81
C ASP A 533 -5.29 17.90 53.79
N THR A 534 -5.95 17.49 52.70
CA THR A 534 -5.44 16.50 51.75
C THR A 534 -5.49 16.98 50.31
N ALA A 535 -4.35 16.92 49.61
CA ALA A 535 -4.28 17.02 48.16
C ALA A 535 -4.34 15.63 47.53
N LYS A 536 -5.42 15.32 46.81
CA LYS A 536 -5.67 14.03 46.17
C LYS A 536 -5.44 14.12 44.67
N VAL A 537 -4.57 13.28 44.14
CA VAL A 537 -4.35 13.10 42.70
C VAL A 537 -4.79 11.70 42.33
N VAL A 538 -5.83 11.59 41.50
CA VAL A 538 -6.30 10.31 40.96
C VAL A 538 -5.87 10.22 39.51
N MET A 539 -5.20 9.13 39.14
CA MET A 539 -4.87 8.86 37.74
C MET A 539 -5.48 7.55 37.26
N ALA A 540 -5.94 7.56 36.01
CA ALA A 540 -6.48 6.39 35.34
C ALA A 540 -6.04 6.32 33.87
N GLY A 541 -6.04 5.12 33.30
CA GLY A 541 -5.63 4.86 31.92
C GLY A 541 -4.14 4.51 31.80
N ASN A 542 -3.49 4.91 30.70
CA ASN A 542 -2.10 4.56 30.45
C ASN A 542 -1.19 5.76 30.69
N ALA A 543 -0.31 5.67 31.69
CA ALA A 543 0.74 6.64 31.97
C ALA A 543 2.03 6.19 31.28
N THR A 544 2.33 6.82 30.14
CA THR A 544 3.60 6.62 29.41
C THR A 544 4.40 7.91 29.36
N PHE A 545 5.66 7.84 28.94
CA PHE A 545 6.59 8.96 28.87
C PHE A 545 6.03 10.13 28.03
N LEU A 546 5.17 9.85 27.05
CA LEU A 546 4.47 10.85 26.24
C LEU A 546 3.54 11.76 27.07
N ARG A 547 3.10 11.29 28.25
CA ARG A 547 2.27 12.03 29.22
C ARG A 547 3.00 12.34 30.51
N LEU A 548 4.30 12.06 30.58
CA LEU A 548 5.13 12.39 31.74
C LEU A 548 5.03 13.85 32.17
N PRO A 549 5.01 14.85 31.26
CA PRO A 549 4.85 16.25 31.67
C PRO A 549 3.54 16.49 32.44
N LYS A 550 2.43 15.89 32.01
CA LYS A 550 1.14 16.01 32.72
C LYS A 550 1.15 15.33 34.09
N LEU A 551 1.90 14.24 34.22
CA LEU A 551 2.11 13.58 35.49
C LEU A 551 2.92 14.50 36.42
N ILE A 552 4.02 15.05 35.94
CA ILE A 552 4.86 16.00 36.69
C ILE A 552 4.03 17.21 37.14
N ASP A 553 3.32 17.87 36.23
CA ASP A 553 2.46 19.03 36.54
C ASP A 553 1.46 18.70 37.66
N ALA A 554 0.93 17.46 37.67
CA ALA A 554 -0.03 17.03 38.68
C ALA A 554 0.60 16.73 40.04
N LEU A 555 1.81 16.16 40.05
CA LEU A 555 2.60 15.96 41.25
C LEU A 555 3.05 17.31 41.84
N GLU A 556 3.55 18.21 40.99
CA GLU A 556 3.96 19.56 41.37
C GLU A 556 2.79 20.37 41.93
N SER A 557 1.62 20.32 41.27
CA SER A 557 0.41 20.96 41.78
C SER A 557 -0.01 20.42 43.15
N ALA A 558 0.11 19.10 43.37
CA ALA A 558 -0.18 18.49 44.66
C ALA A 558 0.80 18.95 45.74
N ALA A 559 2.09 19.07 45.43
CA ALA A 559 3.09 19.61 46.35
C ALA A 559 2.86 21.12 46.63
N ALA A 560 2.53 21.90 45.60
CA ALA A 560 2.29 23.33 45.71
C ALA A 560 1.02 23.68 46.52
N SER A 561 0.12 22.71 46.73
CA SER A 561 -1.10 22.90 47.54
C SER A 561 -0.83 23.27 49.01
N GLY A 562 0.37 23.00 49.52
CA GLY A 562 0.74 23.25 50.92
C GLY A 562 -0.02 22.42 51.94
N LYS A 563 -0.76 21.39 51.50
CA LYS A 563 -1.55 20.52 52.38
C LYS A 563 -0.67 19.52 53.13
N PRO A 564 -0.98 19.20 54.40
CA PRO A 564 -0.17 18.29 55.22
C PRO A 564 -0.24 16.82 54.77
N ARG A 565 -1.22 16.47 53.92
CA ARG A 565 -1.40 15.13 53.35
C ARG A 565 -1.49 15.18 51.83
N ILE A 566 -0.81 14.25 51.17
CA ILE A 566 -0.93 14.02 49.72
C ILE A 566 -1.38 12.58 49.50
N ARG A 567 -2.43 12.37 48.71
CA ARG A 567 -2.91 11.04 48.32
C ARG A 567 -2.80 10.86 46.81
N LEU A 568 -1.91 9.98 46.39
CA LEU A 568 -1.73 9.59 44.98
C LEU A 568 -2.46 8.27 44.75
N ASP A 569 -3.57 8.32 44.02
CA ASP A 569 -4.38 7.16 43.67
C ASP A 569 -4.18 6.78 42.22
N LEU A 570 -3.34 5.78 41.97
CA LEU A 570 -2.98 5.27 40.66
C LEU A 570 -3.64 3.92 40.36
N LEU A 571 -4.59 3.46 41.19
CA LEU A 571 -5.26 2.15 41.01
C LEU A 571 -5.98 2.02 39.66
N GLY A 572 -6.42 3.15 39.09
CA GLY A 572 -7.04 3.20 37.77
C GLY A 572 -6.05 3.14 36.60
N VAL A 573 -4.74 3.15 36.85
CA VAL A 573 -3.70 3.11 35.82
C VAL A 573 -3.52 1.68 35.33
N THR A 574 -3.79 1.45 34.04
CA THR A 574 -3.68 0.15 33.38
C THR A 574 -2.27 -0.15 32.90
N HIS A 575 -1.46 0.88 32.65
CA HIS A 575 -0.06 0.77 32.29
C HIS A 575 0.72 1.97 32.83
N LEU A 576 1.83 1.71 33.52
CA LEU A 576 2.74 2.71 34.05
C LEU A 576 4.15 2.37 33.58
N ASP A 577 4.70 3.16 32.67
CA ASP A 577 6.05 2.92 32.18
C ASP A 577 7.13 3.32 33.18
N HIS A 578 8.38 2.96 32.88
CA HIS A 578 9.49 3.18 33.80
C HIS A 578 9.70 4.66 34.12
N ALA A 579 9.58 5.55 33.14
CA ALA A 579 9.81 6.98 33.33
C ALA A 579 8.75 7.59 34.27
N CYS A 580 7.47 7.27 34.05
CA CYS A 580 6.39 7.71 34.92
C CYS A 580 6.50 7.09 36.33
N ARG A 581 6.88 5.81 36.44
CA ARG A 581 7.08 5.15 37.73
C ARG A 581 8.19 5.83 38.54
N SER A 582 9.36 6.04 37.94
CA SER A 582 10.49 6.68 38.62
C SER A 582 10.14 8.08 39.12
N GLN A 583 9.40 8.87 38.34
CA GLN A 583 8.96 10.20 38.77
C GLN A 583 7.98 10.16 39.96
N VAL A 584 7.05 9.20 39.98
CA VAL A 584 6.15 9.01 41.14
C VAL A 584 6.93 8.60 42.38
N GLU A 585 7.86 7.66 42.25
CA GLU A 585 8.68 7.16 43.36
C GLU A 585 9.59 8.25 43.93
N GLU A 586 10.26 9.02 43.06
CA GLU A 586 11.12 10.13 43.43
C GLU A 586 10.33 11.24 44.13
N PHE A 587 9.17 11.63 43.58
CA PHE A 587 8.28 12.60 44.21
C PHE A 587 7.82 12.13 45.60
N VAL A 588 7.39 10.88 45.73
CA VAL A 588 6.95 10.32 47.02
C VAL A 588 8.10 10.32 48.03
N ALA A 589 9.31 9.95 47.62
CA ALA A 589 10.50 9.98 48.48
C ALA A 589 10.83 11.41 48.93
N GLN A 590 10.79 12.38 48.02
CA GLN A 590 11.07 13.79 48.30
C GLN A 590 10.07 14.39 49.30
N GLN A 591 8.76 14.21 49.07
CA GLN A 591 7.73 14.76 49.94
C GLN A 591 7.73 14.11 51.33
N ARG A 592 7.97 12.79 51.41
CA ARG A 592 8.15 12.10 52.71
C ARG A 592 9.39 12.59 53.45
N GLY A 593 10.49 12.85 52.73
CA GLY A 593 11.71 13.45 53.28
C GLY A 593 11.49 14.86 53.84
N ALA A 594 10.56 15.63 53.25
CA ALA A 594 10.14 16.95 53.74
C ALA A 594 9.15 16.89 54.92
N GLY A 595 8.79 15.70 55.40
CA GLY A 595 7.91 15.50 56.57
C GLY A 595 6.40 15.45 56.25
N LEU A 596 6.02 15.42 54.97
CA LEU A 596 4.62 15.30 54.54
C LEU A 596 4.13 13.85 54.55
N ARG A 597 2.85 13.64 54.87
CA ARG A 597 2.25 12.29 54.79
C ARG A 597 1.78 12.03 53.37
N VAL A 598 2.48 11.12 52.67
CA VAL A 598 2.11 10.71 51.31
C VAL A 598 1.56 9.28 51.30
N GLU A 599 0.29 9.14 50.95
CA GLU A 599 -0.38 7.87 50.68
C GLU A 599 -0.30 7.58 49.18
N LEU A 600 0.40 6.51 48.79
CA LEU A 600 0.51 6.06 47.41
C LEU A 600 -0.28 4.76 47.25
N LEU A 601 -1.30 4.79 46.40
CA LEU A 601 -2.06 3.61 45.98
C LEU A 601 -1.63 3.28 44.55
N MET A 602 -0.79 2.27 44.41
CA MET A 602 -0.36 1.77 43.11
C MET A 602 -1.15 0.51 42.77
N PRO A 603 -1.46 0.29 41.48
CA PRO A 603 -1.93 -1.02 41.04
C PRO A 603 -0.80 -2.03 41.31
N ASP A 604 -1.17 -3.23 41.75
CA ASP A 604 -0.22 -4.30 42.06
C ASP A 604 0.39 -4.84 40.75
N LEU A 605 1.31 -4.06 40.17
CA LEU A 605 2.04 -4.38 38.94
C LEU A 605 3.35 -5.10 39.25
N THR A 606 3.48 -5.62 40.48
CA THR A 606 4.61 -6.37 41.00
C THR A 606 4.21 -7.80 41.36
N ASP A 607 3.92 -8.60 40.34
CA ASP A 607 4.26 -10.03 40.42
C ASP A 607 4.64 -10.58 39.03
N THR A 608 5.80 -10.16 38.55
CA THR A 608 6.61 -10.98 37.66
C THR A 608 7.84 -11.44 38.43
N GLY A 609 7.64 -12.45 39.28
CA GLY A 609 8.64 -13.47 39.59
C GLY A 609 9.76 -13.06 40.53
N THR A 610 9.53 -13.20 41.85
CA THR A 610 10.44 -13.88 42.79
C THR A 610 9.82 -14.00 44.19
N THR A 611 8.72 -14.75 44.30
CA THR A 611 8.37 -15.44 45.55
C THR A 611 7.89 -16.84 45.18
N VAL A 612 8.83 -17.79 45.19
CA VAL A 612 8.46 -19.21 45.29
C VAL A 612 7.72 -19.35 46.62
N PRO A 613 6.44 -19.76 46.65
CA PRO A 613 5.80 -20.11 47.91
C PRO A 613 6.60 -21.25 48.51
N ALA A 614 7.07 -21.09 49.75
CA ALA A 614 7.74 -22.16 50.48
C ALA A 614 6.84 -23.41 50.42
N ALA A 615 7.36 -24.47 49.82
CA ALA A 615 6.65 -25.73 49.68
C ALA A 615 6.17 -26.20 51.06
N ALA A 616 4.86 -26.35 51.20
CA ALA A 616 4.28 -27.06 52.33
C ALA A 616 4.74 -28.52 52.29
N GLU A 617 5.24 -29.02 53.43
CA GLU A 617 5.70 -30.40 53.57
C GLU A 617 4.59 -31.40 53.23
N PRO A 618 4.91 -32.52 52.54
CA PRO A 618 3.92 -33.54 52.24
C PRO A 618 3.58 -34.34 53.49
N VAL A 619 2.31 -34.24 53.90
CA VAL A 619 1.67 -35.15 54.85
C VAL A 619 1.73 -36.57 54.29
N ARG A 620 2.36 -37.48 55.03
CA ARG A 620 2.33 -38.92 54.77
C ARG A 620 0.95 -39.46 55.10
N ASP A 621 0.23 -39.92 54.09
CA ASP A 621 -0.96 -40.74 54.28
C ASP A 621 -0.76 -42.19 53.80
N VAL A 622 -1.41 -43.03 54.58
CA VAL A 622 -1.30 -44.47 54.74
C VAL A 622 -2.04 -45.21 53.63
N ALA A 623 -1.44 -46.26 53.08
CA ALA A 623 -2.14 -47.22 52.22
C ALA A 623 -3.04 -48.14 53.07
N PRO A 624 -4.19 -48.57 52.51
CA PRO A 624 -4.31 -50.02 52.32
C PRO A 624 -4.98 -50.41 50.98
N ASP A 625 -4.29 -51.32 50.30
CA ASP A 625 -4.70 -52.67 49.86
C ASP A 625 -6.04 -52.98 49.15
N VAL A 626 -5.97 -54.06 48.35
CA VAL A 626 -7.01 -54.85 47.63
C VAL A 626 -7.42 -54.29 46.25
N GLY A 627 -7.39 -54.98 45.09
CA GLY A 627 -7.18 -56.39 44.73
C GLY A 627 -8.22 -56.82 43.66
N LEU A 628 -7.78 -57.48 42.57
CA LEU A 628 -8.55 -58.27 41.54
C LEU A 628 -9.53 -57.50 40.61
N ASP A 629 -9.88 -57.90 39.37
CA ASP A 629 -9.44 -58.94 38.40
C ASP A 629 -10.04 -58.62 37.00
N VAL A 630 -9.25 -58.86 35.94
CA VAL A 630 -9.53 -59.61 34.70
C VAL A 630 -10.91 -59.56 33.96
N ALA A 631 -10.84 -59.22 32.66
CA ALA A 631 -11.43 -59.90 31.46
C ALA A 631 -12.72 -59.42 30.72
N LEU A 632 -12.55 -59.41 29.37
CA LEU A 632 -13.49 -59.67 28.24
C LEU A 632 -14.49 -58.53 27.87
N GLY A 633 -14.73 -58.14 26.61
CA GLY A 633 -14.25 -58.57 25.29
C GLY A 633 -15.25 -58.12 24.19
N ARG A 634 -14.71 -57.75 23.00
CA ARG A 634 -15.37 -57.63 21.65
C ARG A 634 -16.34 -56.44 21.48
N SER A 635 -16.37 -55.70 20.35
CA SER A 635 -16.35 -56.14 18.94
C SER A 635 -15.95 -55.04 17.93
N ASN A 636 -15.38 -55.51 16.82
CA ASN A 636 -15.03 -54.88 15.52
C ASN A 636 -16.01 -53.81 14.96
N VAL A 637 -15.48 -52.80 14.22
CA VAL A 637 -15.74 -52.55 12.78
C VAL A 637 -14.61 -51.71 12.14
N GLU A 638 -13.95 -52.34 11.18
CA GLU A 638 -13.34 -51.93 9.90
C GLU A 638 -13.31 -50.46 9.37
N ARG A 639 -12.06 -50.05 9.06
CA ARG A 639 -11.46 -49.29 7.92
C ARG A 639 -12.31 -48.42 6.97
N ASP A 640 -11.84 -47.16 6.76
CA ASP A 640 -11.20 -46.69 5.49
C ASP A 640 -10.56 -45.29 5.69
N SER A 641 -9.23 -45.19 5.86
CA SER A 641 -8.21 -44.79 4.87
C SER A 641 -8.05 -43.27 4.60
N THR A 642 -7.03 -42.68 5.22
CA THR A 642 -6.29 -41.52 4.69
C THR A 642 -4.81 -41.79 4.90
N GLU A 643 -4.10 -42.10 3.82
CA GLU A 643 -2.64 -42.27 3.80
C GLU A 643 -1.95 -40.91 3.87
N VAL A 644 -0.99 -40.83 4.80
CA VAL A 644 0.03 -39.79 4.92
C VAL A 644 1.35 -40.48 4.59
N TRP A 645 2.14 -39.88 3.69
CA TRP A 645 3.46 -40.38 3.32
C TRP A 645 4.51 -39.95 4.35
N ASP A 646 5.13 -40.95 4.99
CA ASP A 646 6.35 -40.85 5.79
C ASP A 646 7.59 -40.88 4.88
N TYR A 647 8.63 -40.11 5.25
CA TYR A 647 10.00 -40.34 4.80
C TYR A 647 10.92 -40.51 6.02
N ALA A 648 11.42 -41.74 6.18
CA ALA A 648 12.48 -42.17 7.09
C ALA A 648 13.82 -41.44 6.79
N THR A 649 14.53 -40.92 7.81
CA THR A 649 15.59 -41.60 8.58
C THR A 649 16.75 -42.14 7.73
N VAL A 650 17.89 -41.45 7.75
CA VAL A 650 19.21 -42.00 7.36
C VAL A 650 20.09 -41.99 8.61
N GLY A 651 20.57 -43.17 8.99
CA GLY A 651 21.33 -43.44 10.21
C GLY A 651 22.82 -43.12 10.13
N SER A 652 23.40 -42.98 11.32
CA SER A 652 24.83 -42.84 11.59
C SER A 652 25.45 -44.16 12.06
N ALA A 653 26.72 -44.36 11.70
CA ALA A 653 27.69 -45.32 12.24
C ALA A 653 29.07 -44.75 11.83
N ALA A 654 30.19 -44.78 12.57
CA ALA A 654 30.58 -45.41 13.83
C ALA A 654 31.93 -44.79 14.30
N VAL A 655 32.14 -44.79 15.64
CA VAL A 655 33.39 -45.06 16.40
C VAL A 655 34.64 -44.15 16.28
N GLY A 656 35.07 -43.63 17.45
CA GLY A 656 36.50 -43.65 17.86
C GLY A 656 37.02 -42.46 18.68
N GLY A 657 37.38 -42.67 19.96
CA GLY A 657 38.54 -41.99 20.59
C GLY A 657 38.35 -41.09 21.82
N MET A 658 38.60 -41.67 23.00
CA MET A 658 39.14 -41.14 24.28
C MET A 658 39.54 -39.64 24.44
N GLY A 659 39.22 -39.08 25.62
CA GLY A 659 39.96 -37.96 26.25
C GLY A 659 39.27 -37.31 27.46
N GLN A 660 39.94 -37.24 28.60
CA GLN A 660 39.47 -36.84 29.94
C GLN A 660 39.25 -35.32 30.16
N MET A 661 38.40 -35.01 31.16
CA MET A 661 38.23 -33.76 31.95
C MET A 661 39.55 -33.19 32.56
N PRO A 662 39.66 -31.93 33.11
CA PRO A 662 38.68 -31.28 34.01
C PRO A 662 38.57 -29.72 34.10
N SER A 663 37.46 -29.30 34.75
CA SER A 663 37.21 -28.14 35.65
C SER A 663 37.88 -26.76 35.46
N GLY A 664 37.05 -25.69 35.42
CA GLY A 664 37.45 -24.31 35.71
C GLY A 664 36.29 -23.31 35.81
N SER A 665 36.12 -22.74 37.01
CA SER A 665 35.39 -21.53 37.49
C SER A 665 34.90 -20.44 36.50
N GLY A 666 33.67 -19.91 36.72
CA GLY A 666 33.05 -18.74 36.03
C GLY A 666 33.60 -17.34 36.44
N PRO A 667 32.88 -16.18 36.30
CA PRO A 667 31.50 -15.90 35.82
C PRO A 667 31.36 -14.72 34.78
N GLY A 668 30.17 -14.53 34.18
CA GLY A 668 29.76 -13.25 33.52
C GLY A 668 28.83 -13.38 32.29
N PRO A 669 27.87 -12.45 32.04
CA PRO A 669 26.53 -12.79 31.54
C PRO A 669 26.34 -12.60 30.02
N THR A 670 25.56 -13.49 29.40
CA THR A 670 24.91 -13.24 28.11
C THR A 670 23.40 -13.37 28.27
N ALA A 671 22.69 -12.41 27.70
CA ALA A 671 21.26 -12.23 27.79
C ALA A 671 20.52 -13.18 26.84
N GLU A 672 19.62 -14.00 27.37
CA GLU A 672 18.56 -14.66 26.62
C GLU A 672 17.19 -14.34 27.25
N TRP A 673 16.34 -13.70 26.46
CA TRP A 673 14.89 -13.50 26.62
C TRP A 673 14.39 -13.21 25.18
N PHE A 674 13.32 -13.75 24.57
CA PHE A 674 12.13 -14.50 24.97
C PHE A 674 11.67 -15.35 23.76
N TYR A 675 11.34 -16.63 23.97
CA TYR A 675 10.52 -17.46 23.05
C TYR A 675 9.08 -17.46 23.61
N LEU A 676 8.07 -17.16 22.78
CA LEU A 676 6.66 -17.34 23.13
C LEU A 676 6.24 -18.79 22.82
N ASP A 677 6.01 -19.58 23.85
CA ASP A 677 5.40 -20.92 23.80
C ASP A 677 3.90 -20.78 23.48
N THR A 678 3.44 -21.42 22.40
CA THR A 678 2.06 -21.32 21.88
C THR A 678 1.20 -22.55 22.20
N ARG A 679 1.55 -23.32 23.24
CA ARG A 679 0.71 -24.43 23.69
C ARG A 679 -0.51 -23.91 24.48
N PRO A 680 -1.74 -24.42 24.21
CA PRO A 680 -2.92 -24.06 24.99
C PRO A 680 -2.84 -24.65 26.40
N MET A 681 -3.18 -23.84 27.40
CA MET A 681 -3.28 -24.29 28.80
C MET A 681 -4.45 -25.29 28.97
N PRO A 682 -4.28 -26.38 29.74
CA PRO A 682 -5.36 -27.30 30.03
C PRO A 682 -6.29 -26.74 31.11
N GLY A 683 -7.59 -26.62 30.82
CA GLY A 683 -8.65 -26.52 31.84
C GLY A 683 -9.40 -25.20 32.02
N ALA A 684 -9.75 -24.46 30.96
CA ALA A 684 -10.70 -23.33 31.06
C ALA A 684 -11.97 -23.57 30.19
N PRO A 685 -13.18 -23.24 30.69
CA PRO A 685 -14.46 -23.59 30.06
C PRO A 685 -14.79 -22.75 28.82
N GLU A 686 -15.29 -23.40 27.78
CA GLU A 686 -15.75 -22.77 26.54
C GLU A 686 -17.19 -22.22 26.68
N SER A 687 -17.35 -20.88 26.71
CA SER A 687 -18.42 -20.11 26.03
C SER A 687 -18.51 -18.66 26.55
N PRO A 688 -18.65 -17.64 25.67
CA PRO A 688 -19.05 -16.30 26.10
C PRO A 688 -20.59 -16.15 26.11
N PRO A 689 -21.17 -15.26 26.96
CA PRO A 689 -22.61 -15.04 27.02
C PRO A 689 -23.12 -14.22 25.81
N PRO A 690 -24.39 -14.37 25.39
CA PRO A 690 -24.95 -13.64 24.25
C PRO A 690 -25.38 -12.21 24.65
N LEU A 691 -24.83 -11.21 23.95
CA LEU A 691 -25.35 -9.84 23.96
C LEU A 691 -26.35 -9.62 22.81
N LEU A 692 -27.52 -9.13 23.21
CA LEU A 692 -28.70 -8.67 22.47
C LEU A 692 -28.47 -8.15 21.03
N ARG A 693 -29.04 -8.84 20.04
CA ARG A 693 -29.30 -8.29 18.69
C ARG A 693 -30.65 -7.57 18.68
N ARG A 694 -30.64 -6.24 18.50
CA ARG A 694 -31.78 -5.49 17.97
C ARG A 694 -31.88 -5.74 16.47
N GLY A 695 -32.99 -6.30 16.02
CA GLY A 695 -33.41 -6.27 14.63
C GLY A 695 -33.90 -4.89 14.22
N ARG A 696 -33.66 -4.51 12.97
CA ARG A 696 -34.49 -3.54 12.26
C ARG A 696 -34.58 -3.96 10.80
N ASP A 697 -35.80 -4.33 10.44
CA ASP A 697 -36.30 -4.49 9.09
C ASP A 697 -36.24 -3.15 8.34
N TRP A 698 -35.97 -3.21 7.03
CA TRP A 698 -36.39 -2.20 6.08
C TRP A 698 -36.97 -2.91 4.86
N ALA A 699 -38.29 -2.79 4.75
CA ALA A 699 -39.03 -2.84 3.49
C ALA A 699 -39.11 -1.42 2.92
N GLU A 700 -39.30 -1.36 1.59
CA GLU A 700 -39.35 -0.21 0.66
C GLU A 700 -38.03 0.20 -0.01
#